data_AF-A0A7C0XY05-F1
#
_entry.id   AF-A0A7C0XY05-F1
#
_cell.length_a   1.000
_cell.length_b   1.000
_cell.length_c   1.000
_cell.angle_alpha   90.00
_cell.angle_beta   90.00
_cell.angle_gamma   90.00
#
_symmetry.space_group_name_H-M   'P 1'
#
loop_
_entity.id
_entity.type
_entity.pdbx_description
1 polymer ?
#
loop_
_entity_poly.entity_id
_entity_poly.type
_entity_poly.pdbx_seq_one_letter_code
_entity_poly.pdbx_strand_id
1 'polypeptide(L)'
;MATFEFHISRAMRERYRFDQALFSLSGNVVFANFHAARVFAQRMNDRRDLARFPEQAVKAGQINAMGLIDEIMHLVVSLYRQQVNPHAMAQAEAWLYEQVGQEDVEAALRAFVDTFPPTVVYNQEQSVEDYLNGTTEGIPHRQIALEEMLMLWLANANPAFFPFRELFDDEDLAHKTAYRAIIASLHDFFDTQPPFGPDHQNLVDMLRSPAITVPHSLSGQLEYIRERWGYLLGKYLYRLLSSLDLIAEEDKAIFPGPGPAQVIDFRGSEEEYERFSPDQEWMPSLVLMAKNTYVWLDQLSKWYGRPITRLDQIPDEELDTLARRGFTGLWLIGLWERSRASKRIKQMCGNPEAEASAYSLFDYQIATDLGGEEAFESLRRRAWQRGLRLASDMVPNHVGIDGKWVIEHPDWFISLPYSPFPSYTFDGPDLSWDERVGIYLEDHYYNRTDAAVVFKRVDHWTHDVRYIYHGNDGTSMPWNDTAQLNYLNPEVREAVIQTILQVARQFPIIRFDAAMTLTKKHYQRLWFPEPGSGGDIPSRADHGMTKAEFNVAMPNEFWREVVDRVAQEAPDTLLLAEAFWLMEGYFVRTLGMHRVYNSAFMNMLRDEDNAKYRQVIKNTLEFDPEILKRYVNFMNNPDERTAVEQFGKGDKYFGICTMMATMPGLPMFGHGQVEGFTEKYGMEYRRAYWDEVPDEHLVARHEREIFPLLRRRRLFADVANFWLYDLFTPEGYVDENVFAYSNRWGDQRALVIYHNKYAETRGWVRSSVAAALKNADGSKTLQQKQLAEGLGLPPPSNDDRTFVIFRDYANGLEYIRSNRQLWDEGLYVELGAYKYHVFLDFRLVQDDEHHLYRQLTHYLNGRGVPDIETALREVFLRPVHHPYREVINAEMFRRLMACRAGGDADVSELWAEVEEKTLNLLRAARELAGGTGDVEALAGDIQRVLAAVLRLSQPAPIMDSLLASPDGRAALEYLRAGLDDSHLAWGTLLAWSFTHALGGVVVADEAGSAQIARSWVDEWLLGRIIAGALQD
;
A
#
# COMPACT_ATOMS: atom_id res chain seq x y z
N MET A 1 -4.16 -12.81 -55.28
CA MET A 1 -2.77 -12.45 -54.96
C MET A 1 -2.11 -13.80 -54.80
N ALA A 2 -1.24 -14.20 -55.72
CA ALA A 2 -0.55 -15.47 -55.59
C ALA A 2 0.18 -15.47 -54.23
N THR A 3 -0.01 -16.54 -53.47
CA THR A 3 0.48 -16.70 -52.10
C THR A 3 1.88 -17.32 -52.17
N PHE A 4 2.90 -16.58 -51.73
CA PHE A 4 4.33 -16.90 -51.83
C PHE A 4 4.95 -16.85 -50.44
N GLU A 5 5.58 -17.92 -49.95
CA GLU A 5 5.80 -18.19 -48.51
C GLU A 5 6.97 -19.20 -48.23
N PHE A 6 7.35 -19.40 -46.96
CA PHE A 6 8.59 -20.07 -46.50
C PHE A 6 8.76 -21.59 -46.83
N HIS A 7 9.93 -21.98 -47.37
CA HIS A 7 10.25 -23.35 -47.80
C HIS A 7 10.75 -24.29 -46.70
N ILE A 8 10.16 -25.48 -46.63
CA ILE A 8 10.68 -26.60 -45.81
C ILE A 8 10.95 -27.81 -46.70
N SER A 9 12.15 -28.37 -46.58
CA SER A 9 12.56 -29.55 -47.34
C SER A 9 11.64 -30.74 -47.09
N ARG A 10 11.42 -31.56 -48.14
CA ARG A 10 10.63 -32.80 -48.06
C ARG A 10 11.06 -33.67 -46.86
N ALA A 11 12.37 -33.85 -46.69
CA ALA A 11 12.94 -34.64 -45.61
C ALA A 11 12.57 -34.12 -44.22
N MET A 12 12.54 -32.80 -44.00
CA MET A 12 12.18 -32.23 -42.71
C MET A 12 10.67 -32.27 -42.44
N ARG A 13 9.82 -32.13 -43.47
CA ARG A 13 8.37 -32.33 -43.32
C ARG A 13 8.04 -33.74 -42.84
N GLU A 14 8.73 -34.75 -43.38
CA GLU A 14 8.59 -36.15 -42.96
C GLU A 14 9.16 -36.39 -41.55
N ARG A 15 10.35 -35.84 -41.24
CA ARG A 15 11.03 -36.01 -39.95
C ARG A 15 10.21 -35.47 -38.77
N TYR A 16 9.74 -34.23 -38.89
CA TYR A 16 8.99 -33.55 -37.82
C TYR A 16 7.47 -33.76 -37.93
N ARG A 17 6.99 -34.36 -39.03
CA ARG A 17 5.57 -34.62 -39.32
C ARG A 17 4.72 -33.37 -39.16
N PHE A 18 5.11 -32.25 -39.77
CA PHE A 18 4.33 -31.00 -39.68
C PHE A 18 2.91 -31.18 -40.25
N ASP A 19 1.94 -30.42 -39.72
CA ASP A 19 0.54 -30.50 -40.15
C ASP A 19 0.39 -29.91 -41.55
N GLN A 20 -0.29 -30.62 -42.46
CA GLN A 20 -0.49 -30.15 -43.83
C GLN A 20 -1.30 -28.85 -43.89
N ALA A 21 -2.13 -28.55 -42.89
CA ALA A 21 -2.88 -27.30 -42.79
C ALA A 21 -1.98 -26.06 -42.57
N LEU A 22 -0.72 -26.27 -42.17
CA LEU A 22 0.28 -25.22 -42.12
C LEU A 22 0.82 -24.88 -43.51
N PHE A 23 0.62 -25.73 -44.52
CA PHE A 23 1.23 -25.58 -45.85
C PHE A 23 0.22 -25.10 -46.90
N SER A 24 0.55 -24.03 -47.63
CA SER A 24 -0.27 -23.51 -48.72
C SER A 24 -0.19 -24.37 -50.00
N LEU A 25 -0.96 -24.05 -51.05
CA LEU A 25 -1.00 -24.81 -52.31
C LEU A 25 0.36 -24.87 -53.03
N SER A 26 1.25 -23.90 -52.77
CA SER A 26 2.65 -23.83 -53.23
C SER A 26 3.64 -24.57 -52.31
N GLY A 27 3.17 -25.24 -51.24
CA GLY A 27 3.99 -26.07 -50.36
C GLY A 27 4.67 -25.37 -49.22
N ASN A 28 4.24 -24.18 -48.81
CA ASN A 28 5.02 -23.33 -47.91
C ASN A 28 4.29 -23.08 -46.59
N VAL A 29 5.02 -22.84 -45.48
CA VAL A 29 4.40 -22.70 -44.15
C VAL A 29 3.81 -21.31 -43.90
N VAL A 30 2.50 -21.26 -43.63
CA VAL A 30 1.78 -20.06 -43.18
C VAL A 30 1.47 -20.16 -41.71
N PHE A 31 2.13 -19.34 -40.89
CA PHE A 31 1.71 -19.18 -39.50
C PHE A 31 0.50 -18.26 -39.44
N ALA A 32 -0.68 -18.85 -39.66
CA ALA A 32 -1.96 -18.16 -39.59
C ALA A 32 -2.21 -17.51 -38.20
N ASN A 33 -1.58 -18.03 -37.15
CA ASN A 33 -1.59 -17.49 -35.79
C ASN A 33 -0.34 -17.95 -35.01
N PHE A 34 -0.12 -17.38 -33.81
CA PHE A 34 1.02 -17.74 -32.95
C PHE A 34 0.92 -19.15 -32.37
N HIS A 35 -0.29 -19.70 -32.19
CA HIS A 35 -0.47 -21.09 -31.79
C HIS A 35 0.17 -22.08 -32.79
N ALA A 36 0.02 -21.84 -34.09
CA ALA A 36 0.67 -22.62 -35.14
C ALA A 36 2.22 -22.58 -35.01
N ALA A 37 2.79 -21.42 -34.68
CA ALA A 37 4.23 -21.28 -34.45
C ALA A 37 4.69 -22.05 -33.19
N ARG A 38 3.90 -22.03 -32.11
CA ARG A 38 4.16 -22.82 -30.89
C ARG A 38 4.12 -24.33 -31.18
N VAL A 39 3.13 -24.80 -31.93
CA VAL A 39 3.02 -26.22 -32.32
C VAL A 39 4.22 -26.63 -33.18
N PHE A 40 4.64 -25.77 -34.11
CA PHE A 40 5.80 -26.01 -34.97
C PHE A 40 7.10 -26.11 -34.16
N ALA A 41 7.36 -25.15 -33.27
CA ALA A 41 8.51 -25.16 -32.37
C ALA A 41 8.53 -26.40 -31.47
N GLN A 42 7.38 -26.78 -30.91
CA GLN A 42 7.26 -27.98 -30.08
C GLN A 42 7.63 -29.25 -30.85
N ARG A 43 7.11 -29.45 -32.06
CA ARG A 43 7.43 -30.64 -32.88
C ARG A 43 8.91 -30.75 -33.22
N MET A 44 9.60 -29.62 -33.39
CA MET A 44 11.05 -29.60 -33.56
C MET A 44 11.77 -29.99 -32.26
N ASN A 45 11.39 -29.36 -31.15
CA ASN A 45 11.99 -29.58 -29.84
C ASN A 45 11.82 -31.03 -29.33
N ASP A 46 10.66 -31.66 -29.58
CA ASP A 46 10.38 -33.06 -29.21
C ASP A 46 11.32 -34.08 -29.87
N ARG A 47 11.94 -33.70 -30.99
CA ARG A 47 12.83 -34.56 -31.78
C ARG A 47 14.31 -34.19 -31.63
N ARG A 48 14.62 -33.05 -31.00
CA ARG A 48 15.98 -32.58 -30.72
C ARG A 48 16.46 -33.12 -29.36
N ASP A 49 17.77 -33.33 -29.21
CA ASP A 49 18.36 -33.75 -27.93
C ASP A 49 18.64 -32.55 -27.02
N LEU A 50 17.56 -31.94 -26.53
CA LEU A 50 17.63 -30.76 -25.66
C LEU A 50 18.17 -31.07 -24.26
N ALA A 51 18.21 -32.34 -23.86
CA ALA A 51 18.79 -32.75 -22.59
C ALA A 51 20.31 -32.58 -22.55
N ARG A 52 20.98 -32.74 -23.71
CA ARG A 52 22.43 -32.54 -23.85
C ARG A 52 22.80 -31.20 -24.46
N PHE A 53 21.93 -30.64 -25.30
CA PHE A 53 22.15 -29.39 -26.04
C PHE A 53 20.96 -28.44 -25.87
N PRO A 54 20.73 -27.88 -24.67
CA PRO A 54 19.59 -26.99 -24.41
C PRO A 54 19.63 -25.71 -25.27
N GLU A 55 20.79 -25.28 -25.73
CA GLU A 55 20.98 -24.16 -26.65
C GLU A 55 20.37 -24.40 -28.05
N GLN A 56 20.03 -25.65 -28.38
CA GLN A 56 19.34 -25.99 -29.63
C GLN A 56 17.81 -25.85 -29.51
N ALA A 57 17.28 -25.40 -28.38
CA ALA A 57 15.84 -25.19 -28.21
C ALA A 57 15.35 -24.07 -29.14
N VAL A 58 14.28 -24.36 -29.87
CA VAL A 58 13.60 -23.43 -30.76
C VAL A 58 12.49 -22.72 -30.01
N LYS A 59 12.45 -21.39 -30.08
CA LYS A 59 11.35 -20.58 -29.53
C LYS A 59 10.28 -20.29 -30.60
N ALA A 60 9.03 -20.11 -30.18
CA ALA A 60 7.93 -19.87 -31.12
C ALA A 60 8.01 -18.48 -31.75
N GLY A 61 8.45 -17.47 -31.00
CA GLY A 61 8.68 -16.11 -31.50
C GLY A 61 9.72 -16.07 -32.62
N GLN A 62 10.78 -16.89 -32.53
CA GLN A 62 11.79 -16.98 -33.58
C GLN A 62 11.23 -17.59 -34.88
N ILE A 63 10.43 -18.65 -34.76
CA ILE A 63 9.77 -19.29 -35.90
C ILE A 63 8.77 -18.35 -36.57
N ASN A 64 7.97 -17.63 -35.77
CA ASN A 64 7.03 -16.65 -36.28
C ASN A 64 7.74 -15.48 -36.99
N ALA A 65 8.81 -14.95 -36.40
CA ALA A 65 9.58 -13.86 -37.01
C ALA A 65 10.25 -14.27 -38.31
N MET A 66 10.81 -15.48 -38.38
CA MET A 66 11.40 -16.03 -39.60
C MET A 66 10.36 -16.10 -40.73
N GLY A 67 9.19 -16.68 -40.47
CA GLY A 67 8.09 -16.73 -41.45
C GLY A 67 7.57 -15.34 -41.83
N LEU A 68 7.49 -14.40 -40.90
CA LEU A 68 7.03 -13.05 -41.19
C LEU A 68 8.04 -12.25 -42.05
N ILE A 69 9.34 -12.40 -41.80
CA ILE A 69 10.39 -11.78 -42.63
C ILE A 69 10.24 -12.24 -44.08
N ASP A 70 10.05 -13.54 -44.29
CA ASP A 70 9.83 -14.14 -45.60
C ASP A 70 8.55 -13.62 -46.30
N GLU A 71 7.41 -13.60 -45.59
CA GLU A 71 6.17 -13.02 -46.11
C GLU A 71 6.34 -11.53 -46.51
N ILE A 72 7.10 -10.76 -45.75
CA ILE A 72 7.39 -9.35 -46.07
C ILE A 72 8.32 -9.24 -47.30
N MET A 73 9.28 -10.14 -47.46
CA MET A 73 10.13 -10.18 -48.66
C MET A 73 9.31 -10.42 -49.93
N HIS A 74 8.37 -11.38 -49.89
CA HIS A 74 7.42 -11.59 -50.99
C HIS A 74 6.52 -10.39 -51.25
N LEU A 75 6.04 -9.72 -50.19
CA LEU A 75 5.29 -8.48 -50.33
C LEU A 75 6.12 -7.42 -51.08
N VAL A 76 7.40 -7.25 -50.74
CA VAL A 76 8.31 -6.31 -51.40
C VAL A 76 8.48 -6.65 -52.89
N VAL A 77 8.67 -7.93 -53.25
CA VAL A 77 8.73 -8.39 -54.64
C VAL A 77 7.42 -8.12 -55.38
N SER A 78 6.28 -8.41 -54.76
CA SER A 78 4.96 -8.12 -55.33
C SER A 78 4.75 -6.62 -55.55
N LEU A 79 5.13 -5.77 -54.60
CA LEU A 79 5.04 -4.32 -54.74
C LEU A 79 5.95 -3.81 -55.85
N TYR A 80 7.17 -4.36 -55.99
CA TYR A 80 8.05 -4.05 -57.11
C TYR A 80 7.40 -4.36 -58.46
N ARG A 81 6.79 -5.54 -58.60
CA ARG A 81 6.08 -5.95 -59.81
C ARG A 81 4.90 -5.03 -60.11
N GLN A 82 4.17 -4.60 -59.09
CA GLN A 82 2.98 -3.76 -59.26
C GLN A 82 3.32 -2.30 -59.56
N GLN A 83 4.36 -1.74 -58.94
CA GLN A 83 4.67 -0.31 -58.98
C GLN A 83 5.77 0.06 -59.97
N VAL A 84 6.70 -0.87 -60.24
CA VAL A 84 7.91 -0.60 -61.04
C VAL A 84 7.87 -1.36 -62.36
N ASN A 85 7.77 -2.69 -62.34
CA ASN A 85 7.82 -3.51 -63.56
C ASN A 85 6.96 -4.79 -63.47
N PRO A 86 5.76 -4.80 -64.07
CA PRO A 86 4.86 -5.97 -64.07
C PRO A 86 5.41 -7.23 -64.74
N HIS A 87 6.39 -7.08 -65.64
CA HIS A 87 6.99 -8.17 -66.40
C HIS A 87 8.36 -8.60 -65.85
N ALA A 88 8.79 -8.09 -64.69
CA ALA A 88 10.12 -8.32 -64.13
C ALA A 88 10.48 -9.81 -64.04
N MET A 89 9.58 -10.67 -63.55
CA MET A 89 9.86 -12.10 -63.40
C MET A 89 9.94 -12.85 -64.74
N ALA A 90 9.11 -12.48 -65.72
CA ALA A 90 9.19 -13.06 -67.06
C ALA A 90 10.48 -12.63 -67.79
N GLN A 91 10.93 -11.39 -67.55
CA GLN A 91 12.20 -10.88 -68.08
C GLN A 91 13.41 -11.51 -67.39
N ALA A 92 13.34 -11.73 -66.07
CA ALA A 92 14.37 -12.44 -65.32
C ALA A 92 14.52 -13.89 -65.80
N GLU A 93 13.40 -14.59 -66.02
CA GLU A 93 13.39 -15.93 -66.61
C GLU A 93 14.08 -15.96 -67.99
N ALA A 94 13.71 -15.05 -68.89
CA ALA A 94 14.33 -14.95 -70.22
C ALA A 94 15.82 -14.61 -70.16
N TRP A 95 16.22 -13.71 -69.26
CA TRP A 95 17.61 -13.34 -69.02
C TRP A 95 18.44 -14.54 -68.57
N LEU A 96 17.91 -15.34 -67.64
CA LEU A 96 18.59 -16.54 -67.14
C LEU A 96 18.78 -17.60 -68.22
N TYR A 97 17.80 -17.79 -69.11
CA TYR A 97 17.95 -18.70 -70.25
C TYR A 97 19.05 -18.25 -71.22
N GLU A 98 19.27 -16.94 -71.36
CA GLU A 98 20.33 -16.38 -72.19
C GLU A 98 21.73 -16.46 -71.53
N GLN A 99 21.83 -16.11 -70.24
CA GLN A 99 23.12 -16.01 -69.54
C GLN A 99 23.62 -17.34 -68.94
N VAL A 100 22.73 -18.16 -68.38
CA VAL A 100 23.08 -19.42 -67.70
C VAL A 100 22.83 -20.63 -68.61
N GLY A 101 21.78 -20.58 -69.42
CA GLY A 101 21.40 -21.64 -70.35
C GLY A 101 20.11 -22.36 -69.94
N GLN A 102 19.21 -22.58 -70.91
CA GLN A 102 17.87 -23.10 -70.64
C GLN A 102 17.86 -24.49 -69.96
N GLU A 103 18.71 -25.42 -70.40
CA GLU A 103 18.76 -26.78 -69.80
C GLU A 103 19.18 -26.74 -68.33
N ASP A 104 20.16 -25.91 -67.99
CA ASP A 104 20.69 -25.78 -66.63
C ASP A 104 19.71 -25.08 -65.68
N VAL A 105 18.98 -24.07 -66.18
CA VAL A 105 17.92 -23.38 -65.41
C VAL A 105 16.74 -24.33 -65.15
N GLU A 106 16.27 -25.05 -66.16
CA GLU A 106 15.17 -26.02 -66.02
C GLU A 106 15.56 -27.18 -65.10
N ALA A 107 16.81 -27.67 -65.17
CA ALA A 107 17.32 -28.68 -64.25
C ALA A 107 17.35 -28.18 -62.78
N ALA A 108 17.73 -26.93 -62.55
CA ALA A 108 17.70 -26.32 -61.22
C ALA A 108 16.27 -26.15 -60.68
N LEU A 109 15.33 -25.69 -61.51
CA LEU A 109 13.92 -25.55 -61.13
C LEU A 109 13.29 -26.91 -60.77
N ARG A 110 13.57 -27.97 -61.53
CA ARG A 110 13.13 -29.34 -61.23
C ARG A 110 13.68 -29.85 -59.91
N ALA A 111 14.99 -29.71 -59.70
CA ALA A 111 15.64 -30.14 -58.46
C ALA A 111 15.11 -29.37 -57.25
N PHE A 112 14.83 -28.08 -57.42
CA PHE A 112 14.25 -27.23 -56.39
C PHE A 112 12.84 -27.71 -56.01
N VAL A 113 11.94 -27.87 -56.98
CA VAL A 113 10.56 -28.34 -56.75
C VAL A 113 10.52 -29.78 -56.21
N ASP A 114 11.50 -30.63 -56.48
CA ASP A 114 11.54 -31.97 -55.86
C ASP A 114 11.99 -31.94 -54.39
N THR A 115 12.98 -31.09 -54.09
CA THR A 115 13.58 -30.95 -52.75
C THR A 115 12.67 -30.15 -51.81
N PHE A 116 12.04 -29.09 -52.33
CA PHE A 116 11.12 -28.18 -51.66
C PHE A 116 9.74 -28.22 -52.33
N PRO A 117 9.02 -29.35 -52.24
CA PRO A 117 7.83 -29.56 -53.05
C PRO A 117 6.63 -28.73 -52.61
N PRO A 118 5.90 -28.15 -53.59
CA PRO A 118 4.53 -27.69 -53.41
C PRO A 118 3.63 -28.75 -52.78
N THR A 119 2.60 -28.36 -52.04
CA THR A 119 1.71 -29.32 -51.34
C THR A 119 1.12 -30.34 -52.30
N VAL A 120 0.72 -29.91 -53.50
CA VAL A 120 0.21 -30.78 -54.57
C VAL A 120 1.25 -31.78 -55.10
N VAL A 121 2.53 -31.41 -55.11
CA VAL A 121 3.65 -32.29 -55.51
C VAL A 121 4.05 -33.22 -54.35
N TYR A 122 4.06 -32.71 -53.12
CA TYR A 122 4.36 -33.48 -51.90
C TYR A 122 3.32 -34.57 -51.64
N ASN A 123 2.04 -34.25 -51.82
CA ASN A 123 0.91 -35.19 -51.71
C ASN A 123 0.80 -36.18 -52.89
N GLN A 124 1.69 -36.07 -53.88
CA GLN A 124 1.68 -36.89 -55.11
C GLN A 124 0.41 -36.70 -55.96
N GLU A 125 -0.25 -35.54 -55.86
CA GLU A 125 -1.42 -35.19 -56.66
C GLU A 125 -1.02 -34.72 -58.07
N GLN A 126 0.18 -34.14 -58.21
CA GLN A 126 0.80 -33.74 -59.48
C GLN A 126 2.27 -34.15 -59.52
N SER A 127 2.79 -34.45 -60.72
CA SER A 127 4.24 -34.63 -60.91
C SER A 127 4.96 -33.27 -60.93
N VAL A 128 6.28 -33.27 -60.71
CA VAL A 128 7.12 -32.05 -60.78
C VAL A 128 6.99 -31.37 -62.16
N GLU A 129 6.96 -32.15 -63.24
CA GLU A 129 6.81 -31.63 -64.60
C GLU A 129 5.42 -31.03 -64.85
N ASP A 130 4.36 -31.69 -64.37
CA ASP A 130 2.99 -31.20 -64.52
C ASP A 130 2.81 -29.89 -63.75
N TYR A 131 3.42 -29.80 -62.56
CA TYR A 131 3.43 -28.58 -61.78
C TYR A 131 4.18 -27.46 -62.51
N LEU A 132 5.43 -27.66 -62.94
CA LEU A 132 6.21 -26.59 -63.58
C LEU A 132 5.58 -26.06 -64.89
N ASN A 133 4.81 -26.88 -65.60
CA ASN A 133 4.06 -26.48 -66.80
C ASN A 133 2.71 -25.82 -66.50
N GLY A 134 2.31 -25.75 -65.23
CA GLY A 134 1.06 -25.15 -64.77
C GLY A 134 1.12 -23.63 -64.61
N THR A 135 -0.03 -23.07 -64.26
CA THR A 135 -0.18 -21.65 -63.90
C THR A 135 -1.13 -21.53 -62.69
N THR A 136 -0.85 -20.59 -61.80
CA THR A 136 -1.73 -20.24 -60.67
C THR A 136 -2.02 -18.75 -60.74
N GLU A 137 -3.30 -18.38 -60.69
CA GLU A 137 -3.77 -16.99 -60.83
C GLU A 137 -3.19 -16.25 -62.06
N GLY A 138 -2.91 -16.97 -63.15
CA GLY A 138 -2.34 -16.41 -64.38
C GLY A 138 -0.81 -16.22 -64.35
N ILE A 139 -0.11 -16.64 -63.29
CA ILE A 139 1.35 -16.62 -63.19
C ILE A 139 1.89 -18.03 -63.50
N PRO A 140 2.86 -18.17 -64.43
CA PRO A 140 3.55 -19.44 -64.69
C PRO A 140 4.26 -19.98 -63.45
N HIS A 141 4.11 -21.28 -63.16
CA HIS A 141 4.75 -21.90 -61.99
C HIS A 141 6.29 -21.85 -62.05
N ARG A 142 6.90 -21.74 -63.24
CA ARG A 142 8.34 -21.46 -63.39
C ARG A 142 8.76 -20.15 -62.75
N GLN A 143 7.96 -19.10 -62.91
CA GLN A 143 8.24 -17.79 -62.32
C GLN A 143 8.03 -17.78 -60.81
N ILE A 144 7.04 -18.55 -60.34
CA ILE A 144 6.84 -18.81 -58.91
C ILE A 144 8.08 -19.52 -58.36
N ALA A 145 8.47 -20.66 -58.93
CA ALA A 145 9.64 -21.43 -58.51
C ALA A 145 10.95 -20.63 -58.56
N LEU A 146 11.07 -19.66 -59.48
CA LEU A 146 12.22 -18.75 -59.56
C LEU A 146 12.25 -17.74 -58.40
N GLU A 147 11.12 -17.13 -58.06
CA GLU A 147 10.97 -16.23 -56.91
C GLU A 147 11.28 -16.97 -55.59
N GLU A 148 10.69 -18.15 -55.44
CA GLU A 148 10.89 -19.07 -54.32
C GLU A 148 12.37 -19.51 -54.18
N MET A 149 13.05 -19.80 -55.29
CA MET A 149 14.48 -20.13 -55.29
C MET A 149 15.35 -18.97 -54.80
N LEU A 150 14.96 -17.72 -55.11
CA LEU A 150 15.61 -16.52 -54.57
C LEU A 150 15.36 -16.39 -53.06
N MET A 151 14.16 -16.68 -52.56
CA MET A 151 13.88 -16.66 -51.11
C MET A 151 14.65 -17.74 -50.35
N LEU A 152 14.77 -18.95 -50.93
CA LEU A 152 15.63 -20.00 -50.38
C LEU A 152 17.07 -19.51 -50.20
N TRP A 153 17.60 -18.78 -51.18
CA TRP A 153 18.94 -18.22 -51.09
C TRP A 153 19.04 -17.15 -50.01
N LEU A 154 18.06 -16.24 -49.93
CA LEU A 154 18.01 -15.19 -48.90
C LEU A 154 17.97 -15.78 -47.49
N ALA A 155 17.21 -16.88 -47.29
CA ALA A 155 17.14 -17.61 -46.04
C ALA A 155 18.49 -18.21 -45.63
N ASN A 156 19.21 -18.86 -46.57
CA ASN A 156 20.56 -19.40 -46.31
C ASN A 156 21.63 -18.32 -46.14
N ALA A 157 21.45 -17.16 -46.77
CA ALA A 157 22.34 -16.00 -46.65
C ALA A 157 22.10 -15.17 -45.38
N ASN A 158 21.05 -15.45 -44.60
CA ASN A 158 20.71 -14.73 -43.37
C ASN A 158 21.32 -15.42 -42.13
N PRO A 159 22.31 -14.81 -41.46
CA PRO A 159 22.96 -15.46 -40.31
C PRO A 159 22.02 -15.70 -39.13
N ALA A 160 20.93 -14.93 -38.98
CA ALA A 160 19.95 -15.12 -37.92
C ALA A 160 19.09 -16.37 -38.12
N PHE A 161 19.04 -16.90 -39.35
CA PHE A 161 18.28 -18.11 -39.70
C PHE A 161 19.09 -19.39 -39.46
N PHE A 162 20.40 -19.29 -39.16
CA PHE A 162 21.30 -20.43 -38.98
C PHE A 162 20.79 -21.55 -38.04
N PRO A 163 20.16 -21.26 -36.87
CA PRO A 163 19.59 -22.31 -35.99
C PRO A 163 18.50 -23.17 -36.64
N PHE A 164 17.94 -22.70 -37.75
CA PHE A 164 16.85 -23.31 -38.51
C PHE A 164 17.31 -23.87 -39.86
N ARG A 165 18.61 -23.81 -40.18
CA ARG A 165 19.16 -24.19 -41.48
C ARG A 165 18.73 -25.58 -41.96
N GLU A 166 18.52 -26.53 -41.06
CA GLU A 166 18.02 -27.87 -41.42
C GLU A 166 16.69 -27.86 -42.19
N LEU A 167 15.85 -26.83 -42.01
CA LEU A 167 14.58 -26.69 -42.71
C LEU A 167 14.75 -26.34 -44.19
N PHE A 168 15.77 -25.57 -44.54
CA PHE A 168 15.94 -24.95 -45.86
C PHE A 168 17.37 -25.08 -46.42
N ASP A 169 18.11 -26.11 -46.03
CA ASP A 169 19.49 -26.30 -46.48
C ASP A 169 19.58 -26.46 -48.02
N ASP A 170 20.38 -25.62 -48.66
CA ASP A 170 20.51 -25.51 -50.12
C ASP A 170 21.79 -26.15 -50.68
N GLU A 171 22.62 -26.79 -49.82
CA GLU A 171 23.95 -27.30 -50.19
C GLU A 171 23.88 -28.33 -51.34
N ASP A 172 22.86 -29.18 -51.32
CA ASP A 172 22.60 -30.16 -52.37
C ASP A 172 22.24 -29.52 -53.72
N LEU A 173 21.45 -28.44 -53.71
CA LEU A 173 21.11 -27.66 -54.91
C LEU A 173 22.33 -26.92 -55.45
N ALA A 174 23.12 -26.33 -54.56
CA ALA A 174 24.34 -25.58 -54.88
C ALA A 174 25.44 -26.48 -55.49
N HIS A 175 25.50 -27.75 -55.11
CA HIS A 175 26.50 -28.70 -55.63
C HIS A 175 26.05 -29.43 -56.91
N LYS A 176 24.74 -29.68 -57.08
CA LYS A 176 24.21 -30.52 -58.16
C LYS A 176 23.65 -29.75 -59.36
N THR A 177 23.41 -28.44 -59.23
CA THR A 177 22.76 -27.63 -60.28
C THR A 177 23.44 -26.28 -60.47
N ALA A 178 22.99 -25.50 -61.47
CA ALA A 178 23.47 -24.14 -61.72
C ALA A 178 22.93 -23.09 -60.70
N TYR A 179 22.36 -23.51 -59.56
CA TYR A 179 21.72 -22.67 -58.55
C TYR A 179 22.51 -21.39 -58.19
N ARG A 180 23.80 -21.48 -57.87
CA ARG A 180 24.62 -20.28 -57.54
C ARG A 180 24.81 -19.33 -58.71
N ALA A 181 24.94 -19.87 -59.93
CA ALA A 181 25.06 -19.07 -61.14
C ALA A 181 23.74 -18.35 -61.47
N ILE A 182 22.60 -19.03 -61.23
CA ILE A 182 21.25 -18.45 -61.36
C ILE A 182 21.08 -17.27 -60.40
N ILE A 183 21.42 -17.43 -59.11
CA ILE A 183 21.31 -16.35 -58.13
C ILE A 183 22.21 -15.16 -58.47
N ALA A 184 23.47 -15.41 -58.85
CA ALA A 184 24.38 -14.33 -59.28
C ALA A 184 23.83 -13.59 -60.51
N SER A 185 23.33 -14.33 -61.51
CA SER A 185 22.75 -13.73 -62.71
C SER A 185 21.41 -13.01 -62.45
N LEU A 186 20.65 -13.41 -61.43
CA LEU A 186 19.45 -12.68 -60.98
C LEU A 186 19.84 -11.32 -60.37
N HIS A 187 20.91 -11.27 -59.59
CA HIS A 187 21.45 -10.00 -59.06
C HIS A 187 21.86 -9.07 -60.22
N ASP A 188 22.66 -9.57 -61.17
CA ASP A 188 23.06 -8.82 -62.37
C ASP A 188 21.85 -8.31 -63.18
N PHE A 189 20.80 -9.13 -63.30
CA PHE A 189 19.56 -8.71 -63.95
C PHE A 189 18.92 -7.52 -63.22
N PHE A 190 18.75 -7.59 -61.89
CA PHE A 190 18.11 -6.52 -61.12
C PHE A 190 18.95 -5.24 -61.03
N ASP A 191 20.27 -5.30 -61.24
CA ASP A 191 21.12 -4.11 -61.43
C ASP A 191 20.78 -3.33 -62.72
N THR A 192 20.21 -3.99 -63.72
CA THR A 192 19.73 -3.33 -64.95
C THR A 192 18.32 -2.74 -64.83
N GLN A 193 17.60 -3.07 -63.76
CA GLN A 193 16.22 -2.67 -63.55
C GLN A 193 16.12 -1.39 -62.69
N PRO A 194 14.99 -0.65 -62.71
CA PRO A 194 14.84 0.53 -61.87
C PRO A 194 14.92 0.17 -60.37
N PRO A 195 15.56 1.02 -59.54
CA PRO A 195 15.70 0.78 -58.11
C PRO A 195 14.37 0.93 -57.35
N PHE A 196 14.31 0.36 -56.14
CA PHE A 196 13.10 0.34 -55.29
C PHE A 196 13.42 0.56 -53.81
N GLY A 197 12.39 0.87 -53.03
CA GLY A 197 12.51 1.09 -51.58
C GLY A 197 13.07 2.47 -51.19
N PRO A 198 13.23 2.70 -49.88
CA PRO A 198 13.57 4.02 -49.32
C PRO A 198 14.99 4.49 -49.68
N ASP A 199 15.91 3.55 -49.87
CA ASP A 199 17.34 3.84 -50.16
C ASP A 199 17.66 3.72 -51.67
N HIS A 200 16.65 3.55 -52.53
CA HIS A 200 16.80 3.42 -53.99
C HIS A 200 17.85 2.38 -54.42
N GLN A 201 17.72 1.14 -53.95
CA GLN A 201 18.62 0.03 -54.25
C GLN A 201 18.02 -0.93 -55.30
N ASN A 202 18.83 -1.83 -55.89
CA ASN A 202 18.26 -2.95 -56.65
C ASN A 202 17.43 -3.86 -55.71
N LEU A 203 16.51 -4.62 -56.29
CA LEU A 203 15.54 -5.41 -55.51
C LEU A 203 16.22 -6.44 -54.61
N VAL A 204 17.26 -7.11 -55.09
CA VAL A 204 17.97 -8.17 -54.34
C VAL A 204 18.71 -7.59 -53.13
N ASP A 205 19.41 -6.46 -53.30
CA ASP A 205 20.12 -5.79 -52.21
C ASP A 205 19.16 -5.19 -51.18
N MET A 206 18.02 -4.66 -51.63
CA MET A 206 16.94 -4.26 -50.73
C MET A 206 16.48 -5.44 -49.87
N LEU A 207 16.15 -6.59 -50.46
CA LEU A 207 15.70 -7.78 -49.71
C LEU A 207 16.76 -8.27 -48.71
N ARG A 208 18.05 -8.12 -49.01
CA ARG A 208 19.16 -8.50 -48.11
C ARG A 208 19.46 -7.50 -47.00
N SER A 209 19.06 -6.25 -47.16
CA SER A 209 19.44 -5.16 -46.25
C SER A 209 19.13 -5.41 -44.76
N PRO A 210 18.02 -6.07 -44.34
CA PRO A 210 17.80 -6.38 -42.93
C PRO A 210 18.86 -7.36 -42.39
N ALA A 211 19.15 -8.42 -43.14
CA ALA A 211 20.11 -9.45 -42.75
C ALA A 211 21.57 -8.96 -42.77
N ILE A 212 21.90 -7.95 -43.58
CA ILE A 212 23.23 -7.32 -43.58
C ILE A 212 23.38 -6.37 -42.39
N THR A 213 22.36 -5.55 -42.11
CA THR A 213 22.43 -4.52 -41.07
C THR A 213 22.34 -5.14 -39.67
N VAL A 214 21.50 -6.15 -39.50
CA VAL A 214 21.25 -6.83 -38.22
C VAL A 214 21.40 -8.35 -38.39
N PRO A 215 22.62 -8.87 -38.55
CA PRO A 215 22.86 -10.23 -39.01
C PRO A 215 22.47 -11.32 -38.01
N HIS A 216 22.46 -11.03 -36.71
CA HIS A 216 22.33 -12.05 -35.66
C HIS A 216 21.08 -11.91 -34.79
N SER A 217 20.10 -11.08 -35.18
CA SER A 217 18.87 -10.86 -34.41
C SER A 217 17.63 -10.78 -35.29
N LEU A 218 16.71 -11.75 -35.12
CA LEU A 218 15.42 -11.76 -35.81
C LEU A 218 14.54 -10.58 -35.39
N SER A 219 14.47 -10.28 -34.10
CA SER A 219 13.73 -9.10 -33.59
C SER A 219 14.31 -7.80 -34.14
N GLY A 220 15.64 -7.68 -34.18
CA GLY A 220 16.29 -6.50 -34.75
C GLY A 220 16.11 -6.38 -36.28
N GLN A 221 15.98 -7.48 -37.01
CA GLN A 221 15.59 -7.45 -38.43
C GLN A 221 14.14 -6.97 -38.62
N LEU A 222 13.21 -7.43 -37.79
CA LEU A 222 11.82 -6.93 -37.80
C LEU A 222 11.75 -5.45 -37.41
N GLU A 223 12.53 -4.97 -36.44
CA GLU A 223 12.64 -3.54 -36.11
C GLU A 223 13.19 -2.72 -37.28
N TYR A 224 14.24 -3.20 -37.95
CA TYR A 224 14.76 -2.57 -39.16
C TYR A 224 13.68 -2.44 -40.24
N ILE A 225 12.93 -3.51 -40.48
CA ILE A 225 11.81 -3.52 -41.44
C ILE A 225 10.71 -2.54 -41.02
N ARG A 226 10.34 -2.50 -39.73
CA ARG A 226 9.34 -1.55 -39.20
C ARG A 226 9.75 -0.11 -39.47
N GLU A 227 11.00 0.24 -39.20
CA GLU A 227 11.51 1.61 -39.29
C GLU A 227 11.76 2.05 -40.73
N ARG A 228 12.33 1.17 -41.55
CA ARG A 228 12.72 1.50 -42.93
C ARG A 228 11.64 1.20 -43.96
N TRP A 229 10.89 0.13 -43.78
CA TRP A 229 9.88 -0.34 -44.75
C TRP A 229 8.45 -0.14 -44.27
N GLY A 230 8.22 0.44 -43.08
CA GLY A 230 6.89 0.55 -42.46
C GLY A 230 5.78 1.10 -43.37
N TYR A 231 6.09 2.05 -44.25
CA TYR A 231 5.14 2.62 -45.21
C TYR A 231 4.71 1.65 -46.33
N LEU A 232 5.48 0.58 -46.57
CA LEU A 232 5.20 -0.48 -47.55
C LEU A 232 4.31 -1.58 -46.96
N LEU A 233 4.28 -1.73 -45.63
CA LEU A 233 3.72 -2.92 -44.97
C LEU A 233 2.19 -2.94 -44.89
N GLY A 234 1.52 -1.77 -44.82
CA GLY A 234 0.07 -1.70 -44.66
C GLY A 234 -0.44 -2.59 -43.51
N LYS A 235 -1.26 -3.60 -43.82
CA LYS A 235 -1.81 -4.57 -42.84
C LYS A 235 -0.74 -5.43 -42.14
N TYR A 236 0.44 -5.59 -42.73
CA TYR A 236 1.54 -6.39 -42.16
C TYR A 236 2.24 -5.67 -41.00
N LEU A 237 2.06 -4.35 -40.87
CA LEU A 237 2.62 -3.59 -39.75
C LEU A 237 2.09 -4.09 -38.39
N TYR A 238 0.78 -4.34 -38.28
CA TYR A 238 0.19 -4.86 -37.04
C TYR A 238 0.65 -6.29 -36.71
N ARG A 239 0.80 -7.15 -37.73
CA ARG A 239 1.37 -8.50 -37.56
C ARG A 239 2.83 -8.45 -37.11
N LEU A 240 3.62 -7.51 -37.65
CA LEU A 240 5.00 -7.26 -37.23
C LEU A 240 5.09 -6.83 -35.78
N LEU A 241 4.27 -5.85 -35.38
CA LEU A 241 4.22 -5.40 -33.99
C LEU A 241 3.86 -6.54 -33.03
N SER A 242 2.85 -7.35 -33.39
CA SER A 242 2.45 -8.51 -32.60
C SER A 242 3.57 -9.59 -32.53
N SER A 243 4.35 -9.77 -33.61
CA SER A 243 5.48 -10.72 -33.65
C SER A 243 6.62 -10.27 -32.73
N LEU A 244 6.91 -8.97 -32.69
CA LEU A 244 7.86 -8.38 -31.75
C LEU A 244 7.40 -8.57 -30.30
N ASP A 245 6.10 -8.42 -30.03
CA ASP A 245 5.54 -8.64 -28.70
C ASP A 245 5.72 -10.09 -28.22
N LEU A 246 5.49 -11.07 -29.10
CA LEU A 246 5.69 -12.48 -28.78
C LEU A 246 7.16 -12.79 -28.41
N ILE A 247 8.12 -12.22 -29.13
CA ILE A 247 9.55 -12.37 -28.79
C ILE A 247 9.86 -11.70 -27.45
N ALA A 248 9.36 -10.49 -27.23
CA ALA A 248 9.57 -9.76 -25.99
C ALA A 248 8.97 -10.51 -24.77
N GLU A 249 7.83 -11.16 -24.95
CA GLU A 249 7.19 -12.03 -23.95
C GLU A 249 8.08 -13.24 -23.61
N GLU A 250 8.62 -13.94 -24.61
CA GLU A 250 9.49 -15.11 -24.44
C GLU A 250 10.90 -14.78 -23.89
N ASP A 251 11.36 -13.53 -24.01
CA ASP A 251 12.66 -13.06 -23.53
C ASP A 251 12.58 -12.31 -22.18
N LYS A 252 11.38 -12.10 -21.63
CA LYS A 252 11.16 -11.37 -20.37
C LYS A 252 11.82 -12.11 -19.19
N ALA A 253 12.89 -11.53 -18.63
CA ALA A 253 13.56 -12.07 -17.46
C ALA A 253 12.68 -11.95 -16.20
N ILE A 254 12.45 -13.08 -15.53
CA ILE A 254 11.61 -13.15 -14.32
C ILE A 254 12.51 -12.95 -13.10
N PHE A 255 12.36 -11.81 -12.43
CA PHE A 255 13.02 -11.55 -11.14
C PHE A 255 11.97 -11.63 -10.01
N PRO A 256 12.15 -12.50 -9.00
CA PRO A 256 11.25 -12.54 -7.86
C PRO A 256 11.54 -11.37 -6.90
N GLY A 257 10.52 -10.56 -6.62
CA GLY A 257 10.55 -9.55 -5.56
C GLY A 257 9.62 -8.35 -5.82
N PRO A 258 9.10 -7.70 -4.77
CA PRO A 258 8.34 -6.47 -4.91
C PRO A 258 9.27 -5.34 -5.38
N GLY A 259 8.87 -4.61 -6.41
CA GLY A 259 9.60 -3.43 -6.91
C GLY A 259 9.66 -2.29 -5.87
N PRO A 260 10.57 -1.32 -6.03
CA PRO A 260 10.72 -0.21 -5.10
C PRO A 260 9.47 0.67 -5.07
N ALA A 261 9.09 1.17 -3.88
CA ALA A 261 8.00 2.13 -3.73
C ALA A 261 8.34 3.44 -4.46
N GLN A 262 7.42 3.90 -5.31
CA GLN A 262 7.59 5.11 -6.11
C GLN A 262 6.78 6.28 -5.53
N VAL A 263 7.27 7.51 -5.75
CA VAL A 263 6.57 8.73 -5.36
C VAL A 263 5.43 8.98 -6.35
N ILE A 264 4.22 9.21 -5.83
CA ILE A 264 3.06 9.58 -6.65
C ILE A 264 3.30 10.96 -7.26
N ASP A 265 3.17 11.02 -8.58
CA ASP A 265 3.31 12.22 -9.39
C ASP A 265 2.03 12.40 -10.22
N PHE A 266 1.42 13.58 -10.12
CA PHE A 266 0.17 13.91 -10.79
C PHE A 266 0.38 14.66 -12.11
N ARG A 267 1.63 14.85 -12.56
CA ARG A 267 1.94 15.47 -13.86
C ARG A 267 1.32 14.64 -15.00
N GLY A 268 0.42 15.26 -15.76
CA GLY A 268 -0.33 14.61 -16.86
C GLY A 268 -1.73 14.11 -16.47
N SER A 269 -2.07 14.04 -15.18
CA SER A 269 -3.44 13.73 -14.71
C SER A 269 -4.40 14.94 -14.81
N GLU A 270 -3.93 16.08 -15.30
CA GLU A 270 -4.73 17.29 -15.51
C GLU A 270 -5.80 17.12 -16.60
N GLU A 271 -5.58 16.21 -17.56
CA GLU A 271 -6.56 15.87 -18.60
C GLU A 271 -7.70 14.99 -18.07
N GLU A 272 -7.56 14.39 -16.89
CA GLU A 272 -8.59 13.57 -16.26
C GLU A 272 -9.67 14.46 -15.62
N TYR A 273 -10.94 14.07 -15.77
CA TYR A 273 -12.06 14.78 -15.15
C TYR A 273 -12.23 14.42 -13.67
N GLU A 274 -12.70 15.40 -12.89
CA GLU A 274 -12.99 15.27 -11.46
C GLU A 274 -14.46 14.85 -11.23
N ARG A 275 -14.67 13.72 -10.54
CA ARG A 275 -16.00 13.15 -10.23
C ARG A 275 -15.97 12.31 -8.94
N PHE A 276 -15.58 12.95 -7.83
CA PHE A 276 -15.61 12.34 -6.51
C PHE A 276 -17.02 11.89 -6.11
N SER A 277 -17.11 10.78 -5.38
CA SER A 277 -18.36 10.41 -4.72
C SER A 277 -18.55 11.20 -3.41
N PRO A 278 -19.78 11.61 -3.10
CA PRO A 278 -20.08 12.28 -1.84
C PRO A 278 -19.92 11.30 -0.67
N ASP A 279 -19.26 11.74 0.40
CA ASP A 279 -19.18 10.97 1.64
C ASP A 279 -20.47 11.16 2.46
N GLN A 280 -21.00 10.07 3.03
CA GLN A 280 -22.01 10.16 4.08
C GLN A 280 -21.37 10.59 5.41
N GLU A 281 -22.15 11.10 6.37
CA GLU A 281 -21.62 11.69 7.61
C GLU A 281 -20.67 10.76 8.39
N TRP A 282 -20.93 9.45 8.38
CA TRP A 282 -20.13 8.48 9.13
C TRP A 282 -18.81 8.11 8.43
N MET A 283 -18.71 8.25 7.10
CA MET A 283 -17.61 7.74 6.28
C MET A 283 -16.25 8.39 6.59
N PRO A 284 -16.14 9.72 6.81
CA PRO A 284 -14.86 10.34 7.20
C PRO A 284 -14.37 9.86 8.57
N SER A 285 -15.28 9.50 9.47
CA SER A 285 -14.97 9.08 10.84
C SER A 285 -14.80 7.57 11.00
N LEU A 286 -14.74 6.81 9.90
CA LEU A 286 -14.55 5.37 9.93
C LEU A 286 -13.14 5.01 10.45
N VAL A 287 -13.07 4.07 11.39
CA VAL A 287 -11.86 3.40 11.87
C VAL A 287 -12.08 1.91 11.71
N LEU A 288 -11.28 1.26 10.86
CA LEU A 288 -11.51 -0.11 10.43
C LEU A 288 -10.56 -1.08 11.16
N MET A 289 -11.12 -2.14 11.72
CA MET A 289 -10.38 -3.30 12.23
C MET A 289 -10.52 -4.45 11.24
N ALA A 290 -9.41 -4.96 10.71
CA ALA A 290 -9.38 -6.15 9.86
C ALA A 290 -9.09 -7.41 10.68
N LYS A 291 -9.95 -8.43 10.57
CA LYS A 291 -9.78 -9.72 11.25
C LYS A 291 -9.96 -10.87 10.26
N ASN A 292 -8.94 -11.72 10.12
CA ASN A 292 -9.11 -13.06 9.56
C ASN A 292 -10.13 -13.83 10.41
N THR A 293 -11.28 -14.16 9.83
CA THR A 293 -12.44 -14.65 10.60
C THR A 293 -12.15 -15.97 11.29
N TYR A 294 -11.65 -16.97 10.56
CA TYR A 294 -11.42 -18.31 11.12
C TYR A 294 -10.34 -18.30 12.22
N VAL A 295 -9.23 -17.60 11.96
CA VAL A 295 -8.15 -17.43 12.93
C VAL A 295 -8.66 -16.72 14.19
N TRP A 296 -9.48 -15.67 14.02
CA TRP A 296 -10.03 -14.94 15.16
C TRP A 296 -10.99 -15.81 15.98
N LEU A 297 -11.85 -16.60 15.34
CA LEU A 297 -12.75 -17.53 16.04
C LEU A 297 -11.98 -18.60 16.85
N ASP A 298 -10.88 -19.13 16.31
CA ASP A 298 -9.97 -20.04 17.03
C ASP A 298 -9.34 -19.37 18.26
N GLN A 299 -8.81 -18.15 18.10
CA GLN A 299 -8.23 -17.36 19.20
C GLN A 299 -9.28 -17.06 20.29
N LEU A 300 -10.48 -16.63 19.89
CA LEU A 300 -11.58 -16.39 20.83
C LEU A 300 -11.96 -17.68 21.58
N SER A 301 -11.97 -18.82 20.89
CA SER A 301 -12.25 -20.11 21.52
C SER A 301 -11.26 -20.42 22.65
N LYS A 302 -9.98 -20.13 22.42
CA LYS A 302 -8.90 -20.30 23.40
C LYS A 302 -9.04 -19.31 24.55
N TRP A 303 -9.30 -18.03 24.28
CA TRP A 303 -9.41 -16.99 25.31
C TRP A 303 -10.62 -17.18 26.23
N TYR A 304 -11.76 -17.61 25.68
CA TYR A 304 -13.00 -17.80 26.45
C TYR A 304 -13.19 -19.23 26.96
N GLY A 305 -12.29 -20.15 26.64
CA GLY A 305 -12.34 -21.54 27.10
C GLY A 305 -13.58 -22.33 26.62
N ARG A 306 -14.17 -21.94 25.49
CA ARG A 306 -15.34 -22.61 24.89
C ARG A 306 -15.24 -22.59 23.36
N PRO A 307 -15.76 -23.60 22.63
CA PRO A 307 -15.78 -23.56 21.17
C PRO A 307 -16.59 -22.38 20.63
N ILE A 308 -15.96 -21.55 19.81
CA ILE A 308 -16.53 -20.44 19.05
C ILE A 308 -16.16 -20.69 17.59
N THR A 309 -17.10 -21.22 16.81
CA THR A 309 -16.88 -21.62 15.40
C THR A 309 -17.80 -20.90 14.43
N ARG A 310 -18.80 -20.15 14.92
CA ARG A 310 -19.79 -19.43 14.12
C ARG A 310 -19.81 -17.95 14.43
N LEU A 311 -20.28 -17.13 13.49
CA LEU A 311 -20.35 -15.67 13.61
C LEU A 311 -21.26 -15.21 14.76
N ASP A 312 -22.37 -15.92 15.02
CA ASP A 312 -23.30 -15.62 16.10
C ASP A 312 -22.73 -15.92 17.49
N GLN A 313 -21.65 -16.71 17.57
CA GLN A 313 -21.00 -17.10 18.82
C GLN A 313 -19.91 -16.12 19.27
N ILE A 314 -19.54 -15.14 18.43
CA ILE A 314 -18.60 -14.07 18.80
C ILE A 314 -19.14 -13.36 20.06
N PRO A 315 -18.39 -13.34 21.18
CA PRO A 315 -18.84 -12.77 22.44
C PRO A 315 -19.20 -11.29 22.32
N ASP A 316 -20.17 -10.86 23.11
CA ASP A 316 -20.60 -9.46 23.15
C ASP A 316 -19.51 -8.57 23.75
N GLU A 317 -18.73 -9.09 24.69
CA GLU A 317 -17.61 -8.43 25.35
C GLU A 317 -16.50 -8.02 24.37
N GLU A 318 -16.31 -8.79 23.30
CA GLU A 318 -15.34 -8.48 22.24
C GLU A 318 -15.82 -7.32 21.38
N LEU A 319 -17.11 -7.30 21.03
CA LEU A 319 -17.72 -6.19 20.30
C LEU A 319 -17.71 -4.91 21.16
N ASP A 320 -17.99 -5.03 22.47
CA ASP A 320 -17.88 -3.94 23.43
C ASP A 320 -16.45 -3.42 23.55
N THR A 321 -15.45 -4.30 23.49
CA THR A 321 -14.04 -3.93 23.52
C THR A 321 -13.65 -3.17 22.26
N LEU A 322 -14.01 -3.64 21.07
CA LEU A 322 -13.77 -2.93 19.81
C LEU A 322 -14.38 -1.53 19.82
N ALA A 323 -15.64 -1.40 20.22
CA ALA A 323 -16.32 -0.11 20.31
C ALA A 323 -15.64 0.83 21.33
N ARG A 324 -15.27 0.33 22.52
CA ARG A 324 -14.57 1.11 23.55
C ARG A 324 -13.20 1.61 23.10
N ARG A 325 -12.50 0.82 22.30
CA ARG A 325 -11.19 1.18 21.70
C ARG A 325 -11.32 2.23 20.58
N GLY A 326 -12.55 2.54 20.14
CA GLY A 326 -12.83 3.58 19.14
C GLY A 326 -12.93 3.06 17.70
N PHE A 327 -13.02 1.73 17.50
CA PHE A 327 -13.32 1.16 16.19
C PHE A 327 -14.78 1.38 15.84
N THR A 328 -15.05 1.69 14.57
CA THR A 328 -16.41 1.93 14.05
C THR A 328 -16.72 1.04 12.84
N GLY A 329 -15.73 0.32 12.32
CA GLY A 329 -15.87 -0.73 11.31
C GLY A 329 -15.13 -2.01 11.70
N LEU A 330 -15.71 -3.15 11.35
CA LEU A 330 -15.13 -4.48 11.52
C LEU A 330 -15.16 -5.21 10.18
N TRP A 331 -13.99 -5.36 9.57
CA TRP A 331 -13.79 -6.13 8.35
C TRP A 331 -13.45 -7.58 8.70
N LEU A 332 -14.30 -8.49 8.24
CA LEU A 332 -14.15 -9.92 8.40
C LEU A 332 -13.69 -10.53 7.08
N ILE A 333 -12.48 -11.10 7.10
CA ILE A 333 -11.86 -11.67 5.90
C ILE A 333 -12.24 -13.14 5.77
N GLY A 334 -12.75 -13.50 4.59
CA GLY A 334 -13.07 -14.88 4.23
C GLY A 334 -14.42 -15.37 4.77
N LEU A 335 -15.44 -14.51 4.70
CA LEU A 335 -16.84 -14.79 5.07
C LEU A 335 -17.60 -15.67 4.06
N TRP A 336 -17.20 -15.60 2.79
CA TRP A 336 -17.92 -16.22 1.68
C TRP A 336 -17.59 -17.71 1.54
N GLU A 337 -18.50 -18.48 0.95
CA GLU A 337 -18.31 -19.88 0.62
C GLU A 337 -17.15 -20.04 -0.39
N ARG A 338 -16.19 -20.90 -0.04
CA ARG A 338 -14.91 -21.02 -0.76
C ARG A 338 -14.87 -22.25 -1.66
N SER A 339 -14.01 -22.17 -2.68
CA SER A 339 -13.74 -23.25 -3.64
C SER A 339 -13.24 -24.53 -2.97
N ARG A 340 -13.88 -25.67 -3.25
CA ARG A 340 -13.43 -26.98 -2.76
C ARG A 340 -12.18 -27.43 -3.50
N ALA A 341 -12.10 -27.10 -4.79
CA ALA A 341 -10.93 -27.33 -5.61
C ALA A 341 -9.68 -26.61 -5.06
N SER A 342 -9.79 -25.32 -4.69
CA SER A 342 -8.69 -24.56 -4.06
C SER A 342 -8.13 -25.27 -2.83
N LYS A 343 -9.00 -25.76 -1.94
CA LYS A 343 -8.59 -26.54 -0.76
C LYS A 343 -7.83 -27.80 -1.17
N ARG A 344 -8.40 -28.59 -2.09
CA ARG A 344 -7.84 -29.86 -2.54
C ARG A 344 -6.46 -29.67 -3.19
N ILE A 345 -6.30 -28.62 -3.99
CA ILE A 345 -5.02 -28.26 -4.61
C ILE A 345 -3.93 -28.04 -3.55
N LYS A 346 -4.21 -27.21 -2.54
CA LYS A 346 -3.24 -26.91 -1.47
C LYS A 346 -2.85 -28.14 -0.66
N GLN A 347 -3.82 -29.03 -0.40
CA GLN A 347 -3.57 -30.31 0.27
C GLN A 347 -2.66 -31.23 -0.55
N MET A 348 -2.87 -31.31 -1.87
CA MET A 348 -2.01 -32.08 -2.78
C MET A 348 -0.60 -31.50 -2.87
N CYS A 349 -0.46 -30.17 -2.79
CA CYS A 349 0.82 -29.46 -2.81
C CYS A 349 1.56 -29.47 -1.45
N GLY A 350 1.15 -30.30 -0.50
CA GLY A 350 1.91 -30.56 0.73
C GLY A 350 1.41 -29.84 2.00
N ASN A 351 0.28 -29.14 1.96
CA ASN A 351 -0.33 -28.54 3.16
C ASN A 351 -1.70 -29.20 3.49
N PRO A 352 -1.72 -30.33 4.20
CA PRO A 352 -2.96 -31.09 4.47
C PRO A 352 -3.97 -30.32 5.35
N GLU A 353 -3.49 -29.37 6.17
CA GLU A 353 -4.33 -28.54 7.05
C GLU A 353 -4.83 -27.25 6.37
N ALA A 354 -4.40 -26.94 5.15
CA ALA A 354 -4.79 -25.73 4.44
C ALA A 354 -6.30 -25.67 4.17
N GLU A 355 -6.86 -24.47 4.34
CA GLU A 355 -8.18 -24.14 3.82
C GLU A 355 -8.08 -23.54 2.41
N ALA A 356 -9.21 -23.56 1.69
CA ALA A 356 -9.34 -22.81 0.45
C ALA A 356 -8.96 -21.33 0.65
N SER A 357 -8.37 -20.71 -0.39
CA SER A 357 -8.09 -19.27 -0.37
C SER A 357 -9.38 -18.51 -0.10
N ALA A 358 -9.34 -17.52 0.79
CA ALA A 358 -10.45 -16.60 1.03
C ALA A 358 -10.92 -15.85 -0.23
N TYR A 359 -10.07 -15.79 -1.27
CA TYR A 359 -10.37 -15.12 -2.54
C TYR A 359 -10.66 -16.09 -3.70
N SER A 360 -10.53 -17.40 -3.49
CA SER A 360 -11.03 -18.41 -4.44
C SER A 360 -12.45 -18.78 -4.05
N LEU A 361 -13.40 -17.98 -4.55
CA LEU A 361 -14.81 -18.03 -4.14
C LEU A 361 -15.62 -19.06 -4.93
N PHE A 362 -16.44 -19.85 -4.22
CA PHE A 362 -17.42 -20.70 -4.86
C PHE A 362 -18.68 -19.92 -5.25
N ASP A 363 -19.20 -19.11 -4.32
CA ASP A 363 -20.34 -18.21 -4.48
C ASP A 363 -20.34 -17.13 -3.38
N TYR A 364 -21.03 -16.00 -3.61
CA TYR A 364 -21.20 -14.91 -2.65
C TYR A 364 -22.31 -15.18 -1.63
N GLN A 365 -22.20 -16.31 -0.94
CA GLN A 365 -23.06 -16.70 0.18
C GLN A 365 -22.21 -16.83 1.44
N ILE A 366 -22.75 -16.46 2.60
CA ILE A 366 -22.02 -16.63 3.86
C ILE A 366 -21.74 -18.12 4.09
N ALA A 367 -20.49 -18.46 4.38
CA ALA A 367 -20.03 -19.84 4.49
C ALA A 367 -20.86 -20.62 5.50
N THR A 368 -21.25 -21.85 5.11
CA THR A 368 -22.20 -22.65 5.92
C THR A 368 -21.60 -23.03 7.28
N ASP A 369 -20.29 -23.28 7.33
CA ASP A 369 -19.58 -23.63 8.56
C ASP A 369 -19.37 -22.44 9.52
N LEU A 370 -19.40 -21.20 9.02
CA LEU A 370 -19.50 -19.98 9.82
C LEU A 370 -20.92 -19.71 10.35
N GLY A 371 -21.88 -20.53 9.93
CA GLY A 371 -23.27 -20.51 10.38
C GLY A 371 -24.27 -19.88 9.41
N GLY A 372 -23.83 -19.52 8.21
CA GLY A 372 -24.67 -18.98 7.15
C GLY A 372 -25.31 -17.63 7.47
N GLU A 373 -26.32 -17.27 6.67
CA GLU A 373 -27.01 -15.98 6.74
C GLU A 373 -27.62 -15.66 8.12
N GLU A 374 -28.13 -16.67 8.83
CA GLU A 374 -28.71 -16.49 10.16
C GLU A 374 -27.66 -16.01 11.18
N ALA A 375 -26.48 -16.64 11.17
CA ALA A 375 -25.40 -16.28 12.08
C ALA A 375 -24.85 -14.88 11.79
N PHE A 376 -24.73 -14.56 10.49
CA PHE A 376 -24.34 -13.24 10.02
C PHE A 376 -25.33 -12.16 10.47
N GLU A 377 -26.64 -12.35 10.28
CA GLU A 377 -27.64 -11.34 10.66
C GLU A 377 -27.63 -11.07 12.17
N SER A 378 -27.46 -12.12 12.97
CA SER A 378 -27.31 -11.99 14.42
C SER A 378 -26.09 -11.14 14.80
N LEU A 379 -24.92 -11.41 14.20
CA LEU A 379 -23.71 -10.62 14.42
C LEU A 379 -23.90 -9.17 13.95
N ARG A 380 -24.44 -8.97 12.75
CA ARG A 380 -24.68 -7.65 12.14
C ARG A 380 -25.52 -6.77 13.06
N ARG A 381 -26.62 -7.30 13.59
CA ARG A 381 -27.49 -6.58 14.53
C ARG A 381 -26.76 -6.22 15.83
N ARG A 382 -26.02 -7.16 16.42
CA ARG A 382 -25.28 -6.94 17.69
C ARG A 382 -24.12 -5.95 17.53
N ALA A 383 -23.43 -5.99 16.40
CA ALA A 383 -22.37 -5.04 16.04
C ALA A 383 -22.95 -3.63 15.82
N TRP A 384 -24.06 -3.53 15.08
CA TRP A 384 -24.72 -2.25 14.81
C TRP A 384 -25.20 -1.54 16.08
N GLN A 385 -25.73 -2.29 17.05
CA GLN A 385 -26.12 -1.75 18.37
C GLN A 385 -24.96 -1.07 19.12
N ARG A 386 -23.72 -1.40 18.78
CA ARG A 386 -22.48 -0.86 19.35
C ARG A 386 -21.79 0.17 18.44
N GLY A 387 -22.44 0.55 17.34
CA GLY A 387 -21.89 1.49 16.35
C GLY A 387 -20.84 0.88 15.42
N LEU A 388 -20.70 -0.45 15.39
CA LEU A 388 -19.78 -1.17 14.51
C LEU A 388 -20.48 -1.54 13.19
N ARG A 389 -19.92 -1.06 12.08
CA ARG A 389 -20.31 -1.42 10.71
C ARG A 389 -19.51 -2.64 10.24
N LEU A 390 -20.19 -3.68 9.80
CA LEU A 390 -19.50 -4.82 9.21
C LEU A 390 -19.00 -4.47 7.81
N ALA A 391 -17.81 -4.96 7.48
CA ALA A 391 -17.23 -4.87 6.15
C ALA A 391 -16.90 -6.26 5.61
N SER A 392 -17.00 -6.42 4.29
CA SER A 392 -16.66 -7.65 3.58
C SER A 392 -15.65 -7.37 2.47
N ASP A 393 -14.88 -8.40 2.14
CA ASP A 393 -14.17 -8.47 0.87
C ASP A 393 -15.14 -8.67 -0.30
N MET A 394 -14.75 -8.20 -1.47
CA MET A 394 -15.39 -8.48 -2.75
C MET A 394 -14.28 -8.68 -3.80
N VAL A 395 -14.33 -9.81 -4.49
CA VAL A 395 -13.38 -10.20 -5.55
C VAL A 395 -14.11 -10.24 -6.89
N PRO A 396 -14.22 -9.10 -7.60
CA PRO A 396 -14.99 -9.04 -8.83
C PRO A 396 -14.23 -9.58 -10.05
N ASN A 397 -12.90 -9.71 -9.99
CA ASN A 397 -12.08 -10.04 -11.15
C ASN A 397 -12.22 -11.52 -11.61
N HIS A 398 -12.37 -12.44 -10.67
CA HIS A 398 -12.38 -13.88 -10.92
C HIS A 398 -13.25 -14.60 -9.89
N VAL A 399 -13.54 -15.88 -10.15
CA VAL A 399 -14.13 -16.82 -9.18
C VAL A 399 -13.22 -18.03 -9.01
N GLY A 400 -13.51 -18.93 -8.07
CA GLY A 400 -12.77 -20.19 -7.96
C GLY A 400 -12.94 -21.07 -9.20
N ILE A 401 -11.95 -21.93 -9.51
CA ILE A 401 -12.00 -22.79 -10.71
C ILE A 401 -13.21 -23.73 -10.76
N ASP A 402 -13.75 -24.11 -9.60
CA ASP A 402 -14.96 -24.92 -9.45
C ASP A 402 -16.18 -24.08 -9.02
N GLY A 403 -16.07 -22.76 -9.09
CA GLY A 403 -17.12 -21.82 -8.76
C GLY A 403 -18.36 -22.01 -9.64
N LYS A 404 -19.52 -21.64 -9.11
CA LYS A 404 -20.82 -21.88 -9.74
C LYS A 404 -20.88 -21.36 -11.18
N TRP A 405 -20.33 -20.18 -11.45
CA TRP A 405 -20.31 -19.58 -12.78
C TRP A 405 -19.47 -20.35 -13.79
N VAL A 406 -18.39 -21.04 -13.39
CA VAL A 406 -17.57 -21.86 -14.31
C VAL A 406 -18.36 -23.06 -14.85
N ILE A 407 -19.27 -23.59 -14.02
CA ILE A 407 -20.12 -24.72 -14.38
C ILE A 407 -21.30 -24.25 -15.25
N GLU A 408 -22.00 -23.20 -14.80
CA GLU A 408 -23.26 -22.73 -15.40
C GLU A 408 -23.06 -21.81 -16.62
N HIS A 409 -21.97 -21.04 -16.65
CA HIS A 409 -21.70 -19.99 -17.65
C HIS A 409 -20.24 -20.02 -18.15
N PRO A 410 -19.79 -21.10 -18.80
CA PRO A 410 -18.40 -21.24 -19.26
C PRO A 410 -17.98 -20.20 -20.32
N ASP A 411 -18.93 -19.51 -20.94
CA ASP A 411 -18.72 -18.41 -21.89
C ASP A 411 -18.45 -17.05 -21.24
N TRP A 412 -18.63 -16.94 -19.92
CA TRP A 412 -18.33 -15.72 -19.16
C TRP A 412 -16.83 -15.53 -18.89
N PHE A 413 -16.00 -16.52 -19.23
CA PHE A 413 -14.58 -16.55 -18.88
C PHE A 413 -13.69 -16.31 -20.10
N ILE A 414 -12.51 -15.75 -19.86
CA ILE A 414 -11.46 -15.71 -20.88
C ILE A 414 -10.99 -17.15 -21.10
N SER A 415 -11.22 -17.67 -22.30
CA SER A 415 -10.95 -19.06 -22.62
C SER A 415 -10.57 -19.28 -24.08
N LEU A 416 -9.94 -20.42 -24.34
CA LEU A 416 -9.60 -20.91 -25.67
C LEU A 416 -10.20 -22.30 -25.91
N PRO A 417 -10.56 -22.64 -27.16
CA PRO A 417 -10.98 -24.00 -27.51
C PRO A 417 -9.80 -24.97 -27.63
N TYR A 418 -8.56 -24.50 -27.48
CA TYR A 418 -7.32 -25.28 -27.55
C TYR A 418 -6.33 -24.84 -26.45
N SER A 419 -5.35 -25.70 -26.13
CA SER A 419 -4.30 -25.35 -25.16
C SER A 419 -3.39 -24.25 -25.73
N PRO A 420 -3.18 -23.12 -25.03
CA PRO A 420 -2.33 -22.03 -25.51
C PRO A 420 -0.88 -22.48 -25.74
N PHE A 421 -0.40 -23.40 -24.89
CA PHE A 421 0.91 -24.03 -24.97
C PHE A 421 0.75 -25.53 -25.29
N PRO A 422 1.29 -26.02 -26.42
CA PRO A 422 1.20 -27.43 -26.79
C PRO A 422 1.90 -28.40 -25.83
N SER A 423 2.86 -27.89 -25.03
CA SER A 423 3.58 -28.65 -24.01
C SER A 423 2.75 -28.93 -22.75
N TYR A 424 1.64 -28.22 -22.55
CA TYR A 424 0.79 -28.42 -21.37
C TYR A 424 0.07 -29.76 -21.43
N THR A 425 0.14 -30.49 -20.31
CA THR A 425 -0.58 -31.74 -20.10
C THR A 425 -1.56 -31.57 -18.96
N PHE A 426 -2.70 -32.24 -19.05
CA PHE A 426 -3.83 -32.11 -18.11
C PHE A 426 -4.30 -33.50 -17.66
N ASP A 427 -3.34 -34.35 -17.31
CA ASP A 427 -3.59 -35.75 -16.93
C ASP A 427 -3.78 -35.92 -15.41
N GLY A 428 -3.70 -34.83 -14.67
CA GLY A 428 -3.95 -34.75 -13.23
C GLY A 428 -5.37 -35.12 -12.78
N PRO A 429 -5.62 -35.10 -11.46
CA PRO A 429 -6.91 -35.48 -10.91
C PRO A 429 -8.01 -34.48 -11.27
N ASP A 430 -9.23 -34.99 -11.46
CA ASP A 430 -10.42 -34.13 -11.58
C ASP A 430 -10.72 -33.43 -10.25
N LEU A 431 -10.75 -32.09 -10.31
CA LEU A 431 -10.99 -31.20 -9.19
C LEU A 431 -12.43 -30.71 -9.09
N SER A 432 -13.28 -31.04 -10.07
CA SER A 432 -14.69 -30.65 -10.04
C SER A 432 -15.46 -31.37 -8.93
N TRP A 433 -16.49 -30.69 -8.42
CA TRP A 433 -17.47 -31.29 -7.52
C TRP A 433 -18.76 -31.73 -8.25
N ASP A 434 -18.95 -31.29 -9.50
CA ASP A 434 -20.13 -31.59 -10.32
C ASP A 434 -19.77 -32.67 -11.35
N GLU A 435 -20.47 -33.81 -11.32
CA GLU A 435 -20.23 -34.95 -12.23
C GLU A 435 -20.43 -34.62 -13.72
N ARG A 436 -21.08 -33.51 -14.05
CA ARG A 436 -21.30 -33.06 -15.43
C ARG A 436 -20.06 -32.45 -16.05
N VAL A 437 -19.16 -31.89 -15.24
CA VAL A 437 -18.02 -31.10 -15.70
C VAL A 437 -16.76 -31.62 -15.03
N GLY A 438 -15.73 -31.94 -15.80
CA GLY A 438 -14.39 -32.22 -15.29
C GLY A 438 -13.50 -30.99 -15.33
N ILE A 439 -12.71 -30.79 -14.27
CA ILE A 439 -11.76 -29.68 -14.13
C ILE A 439 -10.37 -30.25 -13.87
N TYR A 440 -9.42 -29.94 -14.75
CA TYR A 440 -8.07 -30.49 -14.72
C TYR A 440 -7.04 -29.35 -14.76
N LEU A 441 -6.14 -29.30 -13.78
CA LEU A 441 -4.99 -28.40 -13.79
C LEU A 441 -3.89 -28.94 -14.71
N GLU A 442 -3.02 -28.03 -15.12
CA GLU A 442 -1.79 -28.38 -15.84
C GLU A 442 -0.82 -29.14 -14.90
N ASP A 443 -0.16 -30.18 -15.41
CA ASP A 443 0.58 -31.13 -14.56
C ASP A 443 1.87 -30.57 -13.95
N HIS A 444 2.56 -29.64 -14.63
CA HIS A 444 3.75 -28.96 -14.13
C HIS A 444 3.44 -27.94 -13.02
N TYR A 445 2.16 -27.70 -12.74
CA TYR A 445 1.76 -26.92 -11.56
C TYR A 445 2.21 -27.60 -10.26
N TYR A 446 2.00 -28.92 -10.11
CA TYR A 446 2.25 -29.63 -8.85
C TYR A 446 3.73 -29.67 -8.46
N ASN A 447 4.63 -29.71 -9.45
CA ASN A 447 6.08 -29.71 -9.26
C ASN A 447 6.69 -28.29 -9.40
N ARG A 448 5.88 -27.26 -9.65
CA ARG A 448 6.25 -25.84 -9.80
C ARG A 448 7.32 -25.58 -10.86
N THR A 449 7.36 -26.39 -11.92
CA THR A 449 8.32 -26.21 -13.02
C THR A 449 7.81 -25.26 -14.11
N ASP A 450 6.51 -24.98 -14.13
CA ASP A 450 5.87 -23.97 -14.98
C ASP A 450 4.77 -23.25 -14.16
N ALA A 451 4.45 -22.02 -14.52
CA ALA A 451 3.43 -21.20 -13.87
C ALA A 451 2.01 -21.43 -14.42
N ALA A 452 1.83 -22.26 -15.46
CA ALA A 452 0.55 -22.72 -16.03
C ALA A 452 -0.56 -21.64 -16.12
N VAL A 453 -0.76 -21.03 -17.28
CA VAL A 453 -1.72 -19.89 -17.41
C VAL A 453 -3.20 -20.29 -17.52
N VAL A 454 -3.50 -21.56 -17.76
CA VAL A 454 -4.88 -22.06 -17.98
C VAL A 454 -5.12 -23.39 -17.26
N PHE A 455 -6.40 -23.68 -17.00
CA PHE A 455 -6.89 -25.01 -16.66
C PHE A 455 -7.88 -25.52 -17.70
N LYS A 456 -8.03 -26.85 -17.79
CA LYS A 456 -8.93 -27.51 -18.73
C LYS A 456 -10.28 -27.81 -18.07
N ARG A 457 -11.36 -27.32 -18.68
CA ARG A 457 -12.75 -27.65 -18.37
C ARG A 457 -13.29 -28.59 -19.46
N VAL A 458 -13.91 -29.69 -19.08
CA VAL A 458 -14.58 -30.63 -19.99
C VAL A 458 -16.02 -30.82 -19.55
N ASP A 459 -16.97 -30.48 -20.42
CA ASP A 459 -18.36 -30.86 -20.21
C ASP A 459 -18.58 -32.29 -20.70
N HIS A 460 -18.93 -33.21 -19.80
CA HIS A 460 -19.04 -34.63 -20.12
C HIS A 460 -20.29 -34.97 -20.95
N TRP A 461 -21.27 -34.07 -21.03
CA TRP A 461 -22.52 -34.30 -21.76
C TRP A 461 -22.46 -33.75 -23.18
N THR A 462 -21.88 -32.56 -23.34
CA THR A 462 -21.74 -31.90 -24.65
C THR A 462 -20.40 -32.19 -25.32
N HIS A 463 -19.43 -32.72 -24.57
CA HIS A 463 -18.03 -32.86 -24.97
C HIS A 463 -17.35 -31.52 -25.29
N ASP A 464 -17.90 -30.40 -24.80
CA ASP A 464 -17.28 -29.08 -24.89
C ASP A 464 -16.01 -29.04 -24.05
N VAL A 465 -14.87 -28.76 -24.69
CA VAL A 465 -13.57 -28.63 -24.03
C VAL A 465 -13.11 -27.19 -24.14
N ARG A 466 -12.80 -26.58 -23.00
CA ARG A 466 -12.29 -25.21 -22.92
C ARG A 466 -11.06 -25.14 -22.03
N TYR A 467 -10.15 -24.26 -22.39
CA TYR A 467 -8.97 -23.92 -21.61
C TYR A 467 -9.18 -22.52 -21.06
N ILE A 468 -9.52 -22.43 -19.77
CA ILE A 468 -9.92 -21.18 -19.11
C ILE A 468 -8.68 -20.59 -18.43
N TYR A 469 -8.47 -19.29 -18.59
CA TYR A 469 -7.35 -18.60 -17.95
C TYR A 469 -7.55 -18.43 -16.45
N HIS A 470 -6.46 -18.61 -15.70
CA HIS A 470 -6.41 -18.26 -14.29
C HIS A 470 -6.42 -16.75 -14.09
N GLY A 471 -6.92 -16.27 -12.95
CA GLY A 471 -6.82 -14.86 -12.60
C GLY A 471 -5.36 -14.42 -12.48
N ASN A 472 -5.04 -13.22 -12.95
CA ASN A 472 -3.66 -12.71 -12.96
C ASN A 472 -3.67 -11.16 -12.92
N ASP A 473 -2.69 -10.58 -12.24
CA ASP A 473 -2.45 -9.14 -12.09
C ASP A 473 -1.29 -8.60 -12.95
N GLY A 474 -0.69 -9.44 -13.79
CA GLY A 474 0.50 -9.15 -14.59
C GLY A 474 1.81 -9.65 -13.96
N THR A 475 1.74 -10.36 -12.83
CA THR A 475 2.88 -11.10 -12.28
C THR A 475 3.10 -12.42 -13.02
N SER A 476 4.31 -12.98 -12.89
CA SER A 476 4.69 -14.20 -13.61
C SER A 476 3.97 -15.47 -13.12
N MET A 477 3.36 -15.43 -11.94
CA MET A 477 2.64 -16.56 -11.33
C MET A 477 1.14 -16.22 -11.24
N PRO A 478 0.28 -16.84 -12.04
CA PRO A 478 -1.16 -16.64 -11.95
C PRO A 478 -1.74 -17.22 -10.65
N TRP A 479 -2.93 -16.77 -10.29
CA TRP A 479 -3.73 -17.32 -9.18
C TRP A 479 -4.40 -18.62 -9.64
N ASN A 480 -3.62 -19.70 -9.60
CA ASN A 480 -3.93 -21.02 -10.18
C ASN A 480 -5.18 -21.74 -9.65
N ASP A 481 -5.79 -21.24 -8.57
CA ASP A 481 -7.06 -21.74 -8.03
C ASP A 481 -8.27 -20.85 -8.41
N THR A 482 -8.10 -19.98 -9.40
CA THR A 482 -9.14 -19.02 -9.86
C THR A 482 -9.38 -19.10 -11.37
N ALA A 483 -10.52 -18.57 -11.82
CA ALA A 483 -10.95 -18.50 -13.21
C ALA A 483 -11.30 -17.05 -13.59
N GLN A 484 -10.62 -16.51 -14.60
CA GLN A 484 -10.72 -15.10 -14.99
C GLN A 484 -11.98 -14.78 -15.79
N LEU A 485 -12.74 -13.79 -15.33
CA LEU A 485 -13.94 -13.29 -16.02
C LEU A 485 -13.59 -12.42 -17.24
N ASN A 486 -14.43 -12.50 -18.27
CA ASN A 486 -14.32 -11.75 -19.51
C ASN A 486 -15.19 -10.47 -19.48
N TYR A 487 -14.58 -9.35 -19.12
CA TYR A 487 -15.22 -8.04 -19.05
C TYR A 487 -15.47 -7.40 -20.42
N LEU A 488 -15.10 -8.01 -21.54
CA LEU A 488 -15.61 -7.57 -22.84
C LEU A 488 -17.09 -7.96 -23.01
N ASN A 489 -17.57 -8.99 -22.31
CA ASN A 489 -18.97 -9.39 -22.33
C ASN A 489 -19.82 -8.44 -21.44
N PRO A 490 -20.80 -7.71 -22.00
CA PRO A 490 -21.68 -6.83 -21.22
C PRO A 490 -22.52 -7.58 -20.18
N GLU A 491 -22.91 -8.82 -20.43
CA GLU A 491 -23.70 -9.62 -19.49
C GLU A 491 -22.90 -9.94 -18.22
N VAL A 492 -21.60 -10.24 -18.39
CA VAL A 492 -20.67 -10.47 -17.26
C VAL A 492 -20.55 -9.21 -16.41
N ARG A 493 -20.37 -8.04 -17.04
CA ARG A 493 -20.28 -6.77 -16.31
C ARG A 493 -21.54 -6.51 -15.48
N GLU A 494 -22.72 -6.71 -16.06
CA GLU A 494 -23.99 -6.53 -15.34
C GLU A 494 -24.16 -7.57 -14.21
N ALA A 495 -23.83 -8.84 -14.44
CA ALA A 495 -23.91 -9.88 -13.41
C ALA A 495 -23.01 -9.57 -12.20
N VAL A 496 -21.79 -9.10 -12.45
CA VAL A 496 -20.88 -8.66 -11.38
C VAL A 496 -21.42 -7.43 -10.67
N ILE A 497 -21.93 -6.41 -11.39
CA ILE A 497 -22.54 -5.22 -10.77
C ILE A 497 -23.70 -5.62 -9.84
N GLN A 498 -24.58 -6.51 -10.28
CA GLN A 498 -25.70 -6.99 -9.45
C GLN A 498 -25.22 -7.73 -8.21
N THR A 499 -24.15 -8.52 -8.34
CA THR A 499 -23.52 -9.20 -7.19
C THR A 499 -22.94 -8.18 -6.21
N ILE A 500 -22.24 -7.15 -6.70
CA ILE A 500 -21.74 -6.04 -5.85
C ILE A 500 -22.89 -5.35 -5.13
N LEU A 501 -24.00 -5.06 -5.82
CA LEU A 501 -25.18 -4.44 -5.22
C LEU A 501 -25.85 -5.34 -4.18
N GLN A 502 -25.86 -6.65 -4.38
CA GLN A 502 -26.32 -7.61 -3.37
C GLN A 502 -25.43 -7.57 -2.12
N VAL A 503 -24.10 -7.53 -2.29
CA VAL A 503 -23.16 -7.40 -1.17
C VAL A 503 -23.34 -6.05 -0.46
N ALA A 504 -23.53 -4.96 -1.20
CA ALA A 504 -23.77 -3.62 -0.65
C ALA A 504 -25.01 -3.53 0.24
N ARG A 505 -26.06 -4.30 -0.08
CA ARG A 505 -27.27 -4.39 0.76
C ARG A 505 -27.03 -5.13 2.09
N GLN A 506 -25.99 -5.94 2.16
CA GLN A 506 -25.63 -6.70 3.36
C GLN A 506 -24.55 -5.99 4.19
N PHE A 507 -23.56 -5.40 3.52
CA PHE A 507 -22.38 -4.78 4.11
C PHE A 507 -22.27 -3.30 3.70
N PRO A 508 -22.35 -2.36 4.66
CA PRO A 508 -22.17 -0.92 4.38
C PRO A 508 -20.74 -0.53 4.01
N ILE A 509 -19.78 -1.46 4.10
CA ILE A 509 -18.39 -1.24 3.71
C ILE A 509 -17.95 -2.43 2.85
N ILE A 510 -17.46 -2.16 1.65
CA ILE A 510 -16.94 -3.19 0.74
C ILE A 510 -15.48 -2.85 0.42
N ARG A 511 -14.58 -3.80 0.64
CA ARG A 511 -13.20 -3.74 0.16
C ARG A 511 -13.08 -4.58 -1.11
N PHE A 512 -12.73 -3.95 -2.22
CA PHE A 512 -12.48 -4.62 -3.49
C PHE A 512 -11.02 -5.06 -3.58
N ASP A 513 -10.84 -6.37 -3.81
CA ASP A 513 -9.54 -6.98 -4.06
C ASP A 513 -9.03 -6.67 -5.46
N ALA A 514 -7.72 -6.40 -5.58
CA ALA A 514 -7.00 -6.16 -6.84
C ALA A 514 -7.75 -5.24 -7.82
N ALA A 515 -8.36 -4.16 -7.31
CA ALA A 515 -9.31 -3.35 -8.07
C ALA A 515 -8.68 -2.72 -9.33
N MET A 516 -7.37 -2.45 -9.30
CA MET A 516 -6.60 -1.91 -10.43
C MET A 516 -6.70 -2.78 -11.69
N THR A 517 -6.81 -4.11 -11.54
CA THR A 517 -6.87 -5.07 -12.66
C THR A 517 -8.08 -4.88 -13.56
N LEU A 518 -9.17 -4.33 -13.03
CA LEU A 518 -10.45 -4.12 -13.73
C LEU A 518 -10.63 -2.71 -14.29
N THR A 519 -9.67 -1.81 -14.08
CA THR A 519 -9.71 -0.53 -14.79
C THR A 519 -9.59 -0.79 -16.29
N LYS A 520 -10.31 -0.03 -17.10
CA LYS A 520 -10.32 -0.21 -18.56
C LYS A 520 -8.91 -0.27 -19.17
N LYS A 521 -8.01 0.62 -18.69
CA LYS A 521 -6.60 0.67 -19.11
C LYS A 521 -5.84 -0.61 -18.78
N HIS A 522 -5.95 -1.12 -17.55
CA HIS A 522 -5.19 -2.31 -17.15
C HIS A 522 -5.81 -3.60 -17.63
N TYR A 523 -7.14 -3.67 -17.70
CA TYR A 523 -7.82 -4.81 -18.28
C TYR A 523 -7.41 -5.02 -19.74
N GLN A 524 -7.31 -3.94 -20.52
CA GLN A 524 -6.73 -3.98 -21.87
C GLN A 524 -5.27 -4.44 -21.83
N ARG A 525 -4.40 -3.77 -21.06
CA ARG A 525 -2.96 -4.11 -20.98
C ARG A 525 -2.71 -5.58 -20.66
N LEU A 526 -3.47 -6.14 -19.72
CA LEU A 526 -3.27 -7.51 -19.22
C LEU A 526 -3.84 -8.56 -20.19
N TRP A 527 -5.08 -8.39 -20.63
CA TRP A 527 -5.83 -9.45 -21.31
C TRP A 527 -5.92 -9.26 -22.83
N PHE A 528 -5.80 -8.03 -23.32
CA PHE A 528 -5.96 -7.64 -24.73
C PHE A 528 -4.97 -6.53 -25.10
N PRO A 529 -3.64 -6.76 -24.94
CA PRO A 529 -2.62 -5.71 -25.09
C PRO A 529 -2.67 -5.06 -26.47
N GLU A 530 -2.24 -3.80 -26.57
CA GLU A 530 -2.16 -3.13 -27.87
C GLU A 530 -1.00 -3.74 -28.69
N PRO A 531 -1.18 -4.01 -30.00
CA PRO A 531 -0.09 -4.52 -30.83
C PRO A 531 1.13 -3.59 -30.79
N GLY A 532 2.28 -4.11 -30.37
CA GLY A 532 3.55 -3.41 -30.23
C GLY A 532 3.88 -2.94 -28.81
N SER A 533 3.04 -3.22 -27.81
CA SER A 533 3.28 -2.85 -26.41
C SER A 533 3.86 -3.97 -25.54
N GLY A 534 3.97 -5.18 -26.06
CA GLY A 534 4.27 -6.41 -25.32
C GLY A 534 3.05 -6.98 -24.56
N GLY A 535 3.14 -8.26 -24.17
CA GLY A 535 2.17 -8.96 -23.32
C GLY A 535 2.66 -9.14 -21.88
N ASP A 536 1.81 -8.80 -20.90
CA ASP A 536 2.11 -9.07 -19.48
C ASP A 536 1.75 -10.49 -19.07
N ILE A 537 0.68 -11.05 -19.66
CA ILE A 537 0.21 -12.41 -19.40
C ILE A 537 0.61 -13.29 -20.57
N PRO A 538 1.32 -14.41 -20.34
CA PRO A 538 1.76 -15.29 -21.41
C PRO A 538 0.60 -15.74 -22.31
N SER A 539 0.85 -15.80 -23.62
CA SER A 539 -0.10 -16.10 -24.71
C SER A 539 -1.20 -15.07 -24.98
N ARG A 540 -1.26 -13.95 -24.23
CA ARG A 540 -2.28 -12.91 -24.47
C ARG A 540 -1.93 -11.92 -25.56
N ALA A 541 -0.64 -11.77 -25.91
CA ALA A 541 -0.22 -10.99 -27.08
C ALA A 541 -0.91 -11.46 -28.38
N ASP A 542 -1.20 -12.77 -28.50
CA ASP A 542 -1.94 -13.38 -29.61
C ASP A 542 -3.36 -12.80 -29.81
N HIS A 543 -3.93 -12.22 -28.76
CA HIS A 543 -5.30 -11.71 -28.71
C HIS A 543 -5.34 -10.19 -28.48
N GLY A 544 -4.26 -9.50 -28.84
CA GLY A 544 -4.17 -8.05 -28.73
C GLY A 544 -5.25 -7.33 -29.54
N MET A 545 -5.71 -6.18 -29.02
CA MET A 545 -6.74 -5.36 -29.64
C MET A 545 -6.26 -3.92 -29.74
N THR A 546 -6.60 -3.23 -30.84
CA THR A 546 -6.36 -1.80 -30.91
C THR A 546 -7.23 -1.08 -29.87
N LYS A 547 -6.77 0.08 -29.39
CA LYS A 547 -7.56 0.90 -28.45
C LYS A 547 -8.96 1.25 -28.97
N ALA A 548 -9.12 1.43 -30.28
CA ALA A 548 -10.42 1.70 -30.89
C ALA A 548 -11.36 0.50 -30.78
N GLU A 549 -10.90 -0.70 -31.13
CA GLU A 549 -11.70 -1.94 -31.03
C GLU A 549 -12.06 -2.26 -29.58
N PHE A 550 -11.08 -2.14 -28.67
CA PHE A 550 -11.31 -2.36 -27.24
C PHE A 550 -12.32 -1.35 -26.67
N ASN A 551 -12.23 -0.08 -27.06
CA ASN A 551 -13.21 0.94 -26.66
C ASN A 551 -14.62 0.68 -27.19
N VAL A 552 -14.78 -0.04 -28.31
CA VAL A 552 -16.11 -0.46 -28.79
C VAL A 552 -16.66 -1.59 -27.93
N ALA A 553 -15.84 -2.57 -27.56
CA ALA A 553 -16.26 -3.72 -26.75
C ALA A 553 -16.53 -3.36 -25.27
N MET A 554 -15.74 -2.44 -24.72
CA MET A 554 -15.87 -1.90 -23.36
C MET A 554 -15.97 -0.37 -23.44
N PRO A 555 -17.14 0.21 -23.73
CA PRO A 555 -17.27 1.66 -23.95
C PRO A 555 -17.02 2.48 -22.70
N ASN A 556 -17.59 2.04 -21.58
CA ASN A 556 -17.54 2.72 -20.30
C ASN A 556 -16.50 2.09 -19.37
N GLU A 557 -16.13 2.84 -18.34
CA GLU A 557 -15.26 2.37 -17.28
C GLU A 557 -16.08 1.59 -16.24
N PHE A 558 -15.74 0.33 -16.00
CA PHE A 558 -16.52 -0.59 -15.17
C PHE A 558 -16.73 -0.02 -13.76
N TRP A 559 -15.65 0.45 -13.13
CA TRP A 559 -15.74 1.02 -11.78
C TRP A 559 -16.59 2.28 -11.72
N ARG A 560 -16.60 3.08 -12.80
CA ARG A 560 -17.46 4.27 -12.85
C ARG A 560 -18.93 3.88 -12.84
N GLU A 561 -19.29 2.82 -13.58
CA GLU A 561 -20.64 2.26 -13.58
C GLU A 561 -21.01 1.70 -12.21
N VAL A 562 -20.12 0.93 -11.57
CA VAL A 562 -20.33 0.39 -10.22
C VAL A 562 -20.62 1.52 -9.22
N VAL A 563 -19.78 2.55 -9.20
CA VAL A 563 -19.94 3.66 -8.24
C VAL A 563 -21.24 4.43 -8.50
N ASP A 564 -21.58 4.70 -9.76
CA ASP A 564 -22.83 5.40 -10.11
C ASP A 564 -24.06 4.59 -9.70
N ARG A 565 -24.05 3.26 -9.93
CA ARG A 565 -25.13 2.35 -9.54
C ARG A 565 -25.25 2.21 -8.02
N VAL A 566 -24.13 2.09 -7.30
CA VAL A 566 -24.13 2.06 -5.83
C VAL A 566 -24.65 3.37 -5.24
N ALA A 567 -24.24 4.52 -5.78
CA ALA A 567 -24.76 5.81 -5.33
C ALA A 567 -26.28 5.95 -5.53
N GLN A 568 -26.84 5.31 -6.55
CA GLN A 568 -28.29 5.32 -6.82
C GLN A 568 -29.06 4.28 -6.01
N GLU A 569 -28.54 3.06 -5.87
CA GLU A 569 -29.28 1.91 -5.35
C GLU A 569 -28.92 1.52 -3.92
N ALA A 570 -27.72 1.87 -3.46
CA ALA A 570 -27.20 1.57 -2.12
C ALA A 570 -26.32 2.73 -1.58
N PRO A 571 -26.85 3.96 -1.45
CA PRO A 571 -26.07 5.18 -1.15
C PRO A 571 -25.39 5.21 0.22
N ASP A 572 -25.71 4.30 1.13
CA ASP A 572 -25.07 4.15 2.45
C ASP A 572 -23.90 3.16 2.44
N THR A 573 -23.31 2.92 1.27
CA THR A 573 -22.20 1.97 1.08
C THR A 573 -20.88 2.70 0.83
N LEU A 574 -19.88 2.44 1.67
CA LEU A 574 -18.50 2.87 1.45
C LEU A 574 -17.78 1.85 0.58
N LEU A 575 -17.23 2.34 -0.53
CA LEU A 575 -16.45 1.54 -1.48
C LEU A 575 -14.96 1.82 -1.29
N LEU A 576 -14.21 0.78 -0.93
CA LEU A 576 -12.79 0.82 -0.71
C LEU A 576 -12.09 0.01 -1.80
N ALA A 577 -11.16 0.63 -2.52
CA ALA A 577 -10.35 -0.04 -3.54
C ALA A 577 -8.96 -0.40 -2.98
N GLU A 578 -8.60 -1.68 -3.07
CA GLU A 578 -7.19 -2.04 -3.12
C GLU A 578 -6.68 -1.74 -4.53
N ALA A 579 -6.00 -0.62 -4.69
CA ALA A 579 -5.34 -0.27 -5.94
C ALA A 579 -3.89 0.13 -5.67
N PHE A 580 -3.01 -0.28 -6.58
CA PHE A 580 -1.59 0.07 -6.59
C PHE A 580 -1.26 0.69 -7.96
N TRP A 581 0.03 0.93 -8.23
CA TRP A 581 0.55 1.46 -9.51
C TRP A 581 0.29 2.95 -9.77
N LEU A 582 0.34 3.78 -8.73
CA LEU A 582 0.23 5.25 -8.82
C LEU A 582 -1.14 5.72 -9.36
N MET A 583 -2.17 4.87 -9.25
CA MET A 583 -3.54 5.14 -9.71
C MET A 583 -4.46 5.67 -8.61
N GLU A 584 -3.94 5.92 -7.41
CA GLU A 584 -4.77 6.25 -6.25
C GLU A 584 -5.63 7.49 -6.53
N GLY A 585 -5.04 8.51 -7.15
CA GLY A 585 -5.76 9.69 -7.63
C GLY A 585 -6.86 9.36 -8.63
N TYR A 586 -6.56 8.53 -9.64
CA TYR A 586 -7.53 8.11 -10.66
C TYR A 586 -8.75 7.40 -10.05
N PHE A 587 -8.52 6.47 -9.12
CA PHE A 587 -9.58 5.70 -8.46
C PHE A 587 -10.55 6.59 -7.68
N VAL A 588 -10.04 7.56 -6.92
CA VAL A 588 -10.90 8.37 -6.07
C VAL A 588 -11.45 9.58 -6.79
N ARG A 589 -10.63 10.23 -7.63
CA ARG A 589 -10.98 11.48 -8.34
C ARG A 589 -11.84 11.21 -9.55
N THR A 590 -11.48 10.24 -10.40
CA THR A 590 -12.17 10.01 -11.69
C THR A 590 -13.20 8.88 -11.58
N LEU A 591 -12.80 7.73 -11.02
CA LEU A 591 -13.71 6.58 -10.86
C LEU A 591 -14.70 6.76 -9.71
N GLY A 592 -14.40 7.62 -8.75
CA GLY A 592 -15.29 7.98 -7.65
C GLY A 592 -15.31 6.96 -6.51
N MET A 593 -14.29 6.10 -6.36
CA MET A 593 -14.16 5.27 -5.16
C MET A 593 -14.08 6.15 -3.90
N HIS A 594 -14.72 5.71 -2.83
CA HIS A 594 -14.75 6.49 -1.59
C HIS A 594 -13.37 6.48 -0.93
N ARG A 595 -12.71 5.31 -0.93
CA ARG A 595 -11.38 5.11 -0.33
C ARG A 595 -10.48 4.28 -1.24
N VAL A 596 -9.17 4.49 -1.14
CA VAL A 596 -8.14 3.73 -1.87
C VAL A 596 -6.93 3.47 -0.97
N TYR A 597 -6.29 2.31 -1.09
CA TYR A 597 -5.10 1.97 -0.31
C TYR A 597 -3.94 2.95 -0.53
N ASN A 598 -3.20 3.24 0.54
CA ASN A 598 -1.99 4.05 0.51
C ASN A 598 -0.79 3.23 1.01
N SER A 599 -0.24 2.39 0.13
CA SER A 599 0.95 1.58 0.45
C SER A 599 2.20 2.41 0.70
N ALA A 600 2.25 3.64 0.16
CA ALA A 600 3.35 4.58 0.40
C ALA A 600 3.46 4.96 1.88
N PHE A 601 2.33 5.10 2.60
CA PHE A 601 2.33 5.32 4.05
C PHE A 601 3.14 4.25 4.78
N MET A 602 2.82 2.97 4.53
CA MET A 602 3.46 1.86 5.23
C MET A 602 4.94 1.72 4.82
N ASN A 603 5.21 1.60 3.51
CA ASN A 603 6.54 1.30 3.00
C ASN A 603 7.54 2.43 3.28
N MET A 604 7.19 3.69 2.98
CA MET A 604 8.13 4.80 3.14
C MET A 604 8.39 5.12 4.62
N LEU A 605 7.39 5.03 5.50
CA LEU A 605 7.60 5.27 6.94
C LEU A 605 8.38 4.13 7.61
N ARG A 606 8.20 2.88 7.14
CA ARG A 606 9.00 1.72 7.59
C ARG A 606 10.47 1.94 7.26
N ASP A 607 10.74 2.26 6.00
CA ASP A 607 12.09 2.37 5.45
C ASP A 607 12.76 3.74 5.77
N GLU A 608 12.07 4.62 6.50
CA GLU A 608 12.51 5.98 6.85
C GLU A 608 12.78 6.88 5.62
N ASP A 609 12.11 6.60 4.52
CA ASP A 609 12.07 7.42 3.30
C ASP A 609 11.17 8.66 3.50
N ASN A 610 11.38 9.38 4.61
CA ASN A 610 10.50 10.45 5.09
C ASN A 610 10.32 11.59 4.09
N ALA A 611 11.41 11.99 3.43
CA ALA A 611 11.39 13.02 2.40
C ALA A 611 10.49 12.65 1.22
N LYS A 612 10.51 11.37 0.79
CA LYS A 612 9.63 10.88 -0.28
C LYS A 612 8.17 10.90 0.16
N TYR A 613 7.88 10.45 1.38
CA TYR A 613 6.50 10.45 1.87
C TYR A 613 5.94 11.86 2.08
N ARG A 614 6.76 12.80 2.58
CA ARG A 614 6.39 14.22 2.65
C ARG A 614 6.15 14.79 1.26
N GLN A 615 6.97 14.42 0.26
CA GLN A 615 6.73 14.83 -1.12
C GLN A 615 5.40 14.28 -1.66
N VAL A 616 5.03 13.03 -1.34
CA VAL A 616 3.71 12.48 -1.70
C VAL A 616 2.59 13.35 -1.13
N ILE A 617 2.63 13.69 0.17
CA ILE A 617 1.59 14.53 0.78
C ILE A 617 1.58 15.94 0.17
N LYS A 618 2.75 16.56 -0.05
CA LYS A 618 2.87 17.88 -0.71
C LYS A 618 2.25 17.86 -2.11
N ASN A 619 2.61 16.88 -2.93
CA ASN A 619 2.04 16.69 -4.28
C ASN A 619 0.52 16.53 -4.24
N THR A 620 0.00 15.73 -3.30
CA THR A 620 -1.45 15.53 -3.15
C THR A 620 -2.15 16.83 -2.74
N LEU A 621 -1.62 17.59 -1.79
CA LEU A 621 -2.21 18.85 -1.33
C LEU A 621 -2.16 19.93 -2.41
N GLU A 622 -1.09 20.03 -3.18
CA GLU A 622 -0.95 20.98 -4.28
C GLU A 622 -1.86 20.64 -5.48
N PHE A 623 -2.11 19.35 -5.73
CA PHE A 623 -2.98 18.90 -6.81
C PHE A 623 -4.47 18.95 -6.42
N ASP A 624 -4.86 18.21 -5.37
CA ASP A 624 -6.22 18.16 -4.85
C ASP A 624 -6.28 17.58 -3.42
N PRO A 625 -6.46 18.41 -2.38
CA PRO A 625 -6.54 17.93 -1.00
C PRO A 625 -7.63 16.89 -0.76
N GLU A 626 -8.70 16.87 -1.56
CA GLU A 626 -9.79 15.88 -1.42
C GLU A 626 -9.31 14.43 -1.61
N ILE A 627 -8.18 14.21 -2.28
CA ILE A 627 -7.57 12.88 -2.43
C ILE A 627 -7.01 12.40 -1.08
N LEU A 628 -6.43 13.29 -0.27
CA LEU A 628 -5.77 12.92 0.99
C LEU A 628 -6.74 12.25 1.97
N LYS A 629 -7.99 12.76 2.11
CA LYS A 629 -9.00 12.15 2.99
C LYS A 629 -9.53 10.79 2.50
N ARG A 630 -9.12 10.36 1.30
CA ARG A 630 -9.58 9.12 0.67
C ARG A 630 -8.55 8.01 0.76
N TYR A 631 -7.34 8.30 1.20
CA TYR A 631 -6.34 7.27 1.47
C TYR A 631 -6.74 6.39 2.64
N VAL A 632 -6.51 5.08 2.51
CA VAL A 632 -6.54 4.12 3.61
C VAL A 632 -5.10 3.96 4.10
N ASN A 633 -4.82 4.48 5.29
CA ASN A 633 -3.52 4.38 5.91
C ASN A 633 -3.51 3.17 6.83
N PHE A 634 -2.49 2.31 6.70
CA PHE A 634 -2.32 1.10 7.49
C PHE A 634 -0.85 0.85 7.79
N MET A 635 -0.57 0.16 8.90
CA MET A 635 0.76 -0.33 9.24
C MET A 635 0.98 -1.78 8.78
N ASN A 636 -0.11 -2.54 8.65
CA ASN A 636 -0.11 -3.83 8.01
C ASN A 636 -1.49 -4.13 7.44
N ASN A 637 -1.54 -5.04 6.49
CA ASN A 637 -2.74 -5.65 5.96
C ASN A 637 -2.52 -7.19 5.95
N PRO A 638 -3.49 -8.00 5.49
CA PRO A 638 -3.35 -9.46 5.45
C PRO A 638 -2.17 -9.97 4.60
N ASP A 639 -1.83 -9.24 3.53
CA ASP A 639 -0.80 -9.65 2.56
C ASP A 639 0.61 -9.18 2.95
N GLU A 640 0.73 -8.26 3.90
CA GLU A 640 1.98 -7.67 4.38
C GLU A 640 2.49 -8.31 5.68
N ARG A 641 3.75 -8.03 6.02
CA ARG A 641 4.33 -8.43 7.31
C ARG A 641 3.58 -7.78 8.48
N THR A 642 3.61 -8.41 9.65
CA THR A 642 2.92 -7.86 10.84
C THR A 642 3.49 -6.50 11.24
N ALA A 643 2.66 -5.64 11.85
CA ALA A 643 3.11 -4.30 12.24
C ALA A 643 4.28 -4.35 13.25
N VAL A 644 4.30 -5.35 14.13
CA VAL A 644 5.40 -5.57 15.08
C VAL A 644 6.70 -5.95 14.36
N GLU A 645 6.65 -6.82 13.35
CA GLU A 645 7.83 -7.18 12.57
C GLU A 645 8.39 -5.98 11.79
N GLN A 646 7.50 -5.14 11.25
CA GLN A 646 7.89 -4.01 10.42
C GLN A 646 8.39 -2.78 11.22
N PHE A 647 7.77 -2.49 12.37
CA PHE A 647 8.00 -1.24 13.12
C PHE A 647 8.49 -1.44 14.56
N GLY A 648 8.57 -2.69 15.03
CA GLY A 648 8.85 -3.02 16.42
C GLY A 648 7.66 -2.72 17.35
N LYS A 649 7.94 -2.58 18.65
CA LYS A 649 6.94 -2.29 19.70
C LYS A 649 7.19 -0.96 20.43
N GLY A 650 8.22 -0.22 20.00
CA GLY A 650 8.70 0.99 20.67
C GLY A 650 8.11 2.28 20.10
N ASP A 651 8.84 3.37 20.27
CA ASP A 651 8.36 4.72 19.90
C ASP A 651 8.11 4.90 18.40
N LYS A 652 8.87 4.22 17.53
CA LYS A 652 8.64 4.22 16.07
C LYS A 652 7.25 3.69 15.70
N TYR A 653 6.85 2.57 16.31
CA TYR A 653 5.52 1.98 16.11
C TYR A 653 4.42 2.98 16.52
N PHE A 654 4.51 3.57 17.71
CA PHE A 654 3.47 4.46 18.22
C PHE A 654 3.45 5.81 17.52
N GLY A 655 4.60 6.33 17.06
CA GLY A 655 4.65 7.54 16.25
C GLY A 655 3.94 7.38 14.92
N ILE A 656 4.17 6.26 14.22
CA ILE A 656 3.49 5.94 12.96
C ILE A 656 2.00 5.62 13.19
N CYS A 657 1.66 4.90 14.26
CA CYS A 657 0.27 4.65 14.63
C CYS A 657 -0.49 5.95 14.98
N THR A 658 0.20 6.91 15.62
CA THR A 658 -0.33 8.25 15.89
C THR A 658 -0.59 9.00 14.58
N MET A 659 0.34 8.95 13.61
CA MET A 659 0.10 9.51 12.28
C MET A 659 -1.11 8.86 11.59
N MET A 660 -1.18 7.53 11.62
CA MET A 660 -2.29 6.78 11.03
C MET A 660 -3.64 7.21 11.63
N ALA A 661 -3.70 7.42 12.95
CA ALA A 661 -4.90 7.83 13.67
C ALA A 661 -5.30 9.31 13.46
N THR A 662 -4.35 10.19 13.13
CA THR A 662 -4.55 11.66 13.14
C THR A 662 -4.40 12.34 11.78
N MET A 663 -3.97 11.62 10.75
CA MET A 663 -4.02 12.10 9.36
C MET A 663 -5.44 11.98 8.78
N PRO A 664 -5.84 12.85 7.84
CA PRO A 664 -7.01 12.59 7.00
C PRO A 664 -6.86 11.26 6.25
N GLY A 665 -7.98 10.58 6.00
CA GLY A 665 -7.98 9.23 5.42
C GLY A 665 -8.51 8.16 6.37
N LEU A 666 -8.74 6.94 5.90
CA LEU A 666 -9.25 5.86 6.74
C LEU A 666 -8.08 5.17 7.48
N PRO A 667 -8.01 5.21 8.83
CA PRO A 667 -7.09 4.34 9.58
C PRO A 667 -7.61 2.90 9.59
N MET A 668 -6.76 1.98 9.12
CA MET A 668 -7.04 0.54 9.14
C MET A 668 -6.00 -0.19 10.00
N PHE A 669 -6.49 -0.95 10.97
CA PHE A 669 -5.67 -1.80 11.84
C PHE A 669 -5.75 -3.25 11.37
N GLY A 670 -4.60 -3.90 11.26
CA GLY A 670 -4.51 -5.31 10.86
C GLY A 670 -4.84 -6.27 12.00
N HIS A 671 -5.09 -7.54 11.64
CA HIS A 671 -5.32 -8.60 12.62
C HIS A 671 -4.12 -8.72 13.57
N GLY A 672 -4.38 -8.68 14.88
CA GLY A 672 -3.35 -8.89 15.91
C GLY A 672 -2.43 -7.68 16.14
N GLN A 673 -2.63 -6.57 15.44
CA GLN A 673 -1.79 -5.37 15.57
C GLN A 673 -1.82 -4.79 16.99
N VAL A 674 -3.02 -4.70 17.60
CA VAL A 674 -3.18 -4.16 18.96
C VAL A 674 -2.60 -5.11 20.00
N GLU A 675 -2.82 -6.41 19.80
CA GLU A 675 -2.36 -7.48 20.68
C GLU A 675 -0.85 -7.75 20.55
N GLY A 676 -0.22 -7.32 19.46
CA GLY A 676 1.21 -7.47 19.20
C GLY A 676 1.61 -8.84 18.65
N PHE A 677 0.70 -9.50 17.93
CA PHE A 677 0.95 -10.80 17.30
C PHE A 677 1.96 -10.70 16.17
N THR A 678 2.78 -11.74 16.06
CA THR A 678 3.89 -11.82 15.11
C THR A 678 3.62 -12.82 13.98
N GLU A 679 2.70 -13.77 14.18
CA GLU A 679 2.28 -14.68 13.12
C GLU A 679 1.55 -13.92 12.00
N LYS A 680 2.01 -14.11 10.75
CA LYS A 680 1.33 -13.60 9.56
C LYS A 680 0.34 -14.65 9.04
N TYR A 681 -0.92 -14.27 8.92
CA TYR A 681 -1.97 -15.16 8.44
C TYR A 681 -2.25 -14.94 6.95
N GLY A 682 -1.91 -15.93 6.13
CA GLY A 682 -2.36 -16.02 4.73
C GLY A 682 -3.85 -16.33 4.62
N MET A 683 -4.38 -16.28 3.40
CA MET A 683 -5.80 -16.48 3.11
C MET A 683 -6.30 -17.93 3.34
N GLU A 684 -5.37 -18.88 3.46
CA GLU A 684 -5.58 -20.31 3.68
C GLU A 684 -5.66 -20.73 5.15
N TYR A 685 -5.41 -19.82 6.09
CA TYR A 685 -5.32 -20.16 7.51
C TYR A 685 -6.72 -20.36 8.11
N ARG A 686 -6.92 -21.50 8.76
CA ARG A 686 -8.15 -21.84 9.50
C ARG A 686 -8.04 -21.57 11.01
N ARG A 687 -6.82 -21.49 11.54
CA ARG A 687 -6.51 -21.26 12.96
C ARG A 687 -5.15 -20.60 13.09
N ALA A 688 -4.85 -20.05 14.25
CA ALA A 688 -3.48 -19.67 14.57
C ALA A 688 -2.65 -20.94 14.83
N TYR A 689 -1.45 -21.03 14.26
CA TYR A 689 -0.53 -22.11 14.59
C TYR A 689 0.31 -21.78 15.81
N TRP A 690 0.49 -20.48 16.09
CA TRP A 690 1.17 -20.02 17.28
C TRP A 690 0.14 -19.66 18.35
N ASP A 691 0.34 -20.19 19.56
CA ASP A 691 -0.46 -19.81 20.73
C ASP A 691 0.11 -18.52 21.35
N GLU A 692 0.01 -17.42 20.60
CA GLU A 692 0.46 -16.11 21.05
C GLU A 692 -0.49 -15.53 22.11
N VAL A 693 0.09 -14.94 23.16
CA VAL A 693 -0.64 -14.21 24.21
C VAL A 693 -0.50 -12.71 23.94
N PRO A 694 -1.57 -11.90 24.08
CA PRO A 694 -1.48 -10.46 23.93
C PRO A 694 -0.38 -9.82 24.79
N ASP A 695 0.36 -8.88 24.20
CA ASP A 695 1.34 -8.07 24.92
C ASP A 695 0.62 -6.98 25.71
N GLU A 696 0.38 -7.24 26.99
CA GLU A 696 -0.35 -6.32 27.89
C GLU A 696 0.29 -4.91 27.95
N HIS A 697 1.61 -4.79 27.81
CA HIS A 697 2.27 -3.49 27.79
C HIS A 697 1.94 -2.71 26.52
N LEU A 698 1.98 -3.39 25.37
CA LEU A 698 1.61 -2.81 24.08
C LEU A 698 0.13 -2.41 24.07
N VAL A 699 -0.76 -3.28 24.56
CA VAL A 699 -2.21 -2.99 24.65
C VAL A 699 -2.46 -1.79 25.56
N ALA A 700 -1.90 -1.77 26.77
CA ALA A 700 -2.05 -0.65 27.71
C ALA A 700 -1.53 0.67 27.13
N ARG A 701 -0.46 0.64 26.33
CA ARG A 701 0.05 1.83 25.64
C ARG A 701 -0.89 2.31 24.54
N HIS A 702 -1.51 1.41 23.76
CA HIS A 702 -2.58 1.80 22.83
C HIS A 702 -3.77 2.44 23.53
N GLU A 703 -4.18 1.90 24.69
CA GLU A 703 -5.27 2.46 25.50
C GLU A 703 -4.98 3.88 25.98
N ARG A 704 -3.73 4.14 26.35
CA ARG A 704 -3.28 5.46 26.80
C ARG A 704 -3.13 6.46 25.64
N GLU A 705 -2.50 6.06 24.54
CA GLU A 705 -2.00 7.02 23.54
C GLU A 705 -2.81 7.04 22.24
N ILE A 706 -3.38 5.92 21.79
CA ILE A 706 -4.00 5.80 20.45
C ILE A 706 -5.53 5.83 20.52
N PHE A 707 -6.14 5.03 21.39
CA PHE A 707 -7.61 4.92 21.46
C PHE A 707 -8.34 6.23 21.82
N PRO A 708 -7.76 7.16 22.62
CA PRO A 708 -8.34 8.49 22.79
C PRO A 708 -8.40 9.29 21.49
N LEU A 709 -7.42 9.12 20.59
CA LEU A 709 -7.38 9.78 19.28
C LEU A 709 -8.41 9.18 18.33
N LEU A 710 -8.56 7.85 18.31
CA LEU A 710 -9.59 7.17 17.52
C LEU A 710 -11.00 7.60 17.92
N ARG A 711 -11.27 7.77 19.22
CA ARG A 711 -12.56 8.29 19.71
C ARG A 711 -12.83 9.75 19.31
N ARG A 712 -11.79 10.49 18.95
CA ARG A 712 -11.87 11.87 18.41
C ARG A 712 -11.66 11.90 16.90
N ARG A 713 -11.84 10.77 16.18
CA ARG A 713 -11.54 10.63 14.75
C ARG A 713 -12.07 11.78 13.90
N ARG A 714 -13.27 12.30 14.18
CA ARG A 714 -13.90 13.41 13.44
C ARG A 714 -13.05 14.68 13.39
N LEU A 715 -12.24 14.97 14.41
CA LEU A 715 -11.32 16.12 14.45
C LEU A 715 -10.23 16.04 13.37
N PHE A 716 -9.85 14.82 13.01
CA PHE A 716 -8.74 14.54 12.11
C PHE A 716 -9.19 14.13 10.70
N ALA A 717 -10.50 14.03 10.46
CA ALA A 717 -11.04 13.26 9.34
C ALA A 717 -11.01 13.99 8.01
N ASP A 718 -11.25 15.29 8.05
CA ASP A 718 -11.45 16.10 6.87
C ASP A 718 -10.18 16.86 6.48
N VAL A 719 -10.16 17.36 5.25
CA VAL A 719 -9.05 18.15 4.68
C VAL A 719 -9.34 19.63 4.63
N ALA A 720 -10.60 20.04 4.85
CA ALA A 720 -11.03 21.45 4.76
C ALA A 720 -10.22 22.42 5.64
N ASN A 721 -9.74 21.95 6.81
CA ASN A 721 -8.89 22.72 7.72
C ASN A 721 -7.54 22.04 7.98
N PHE A 722 -7.13 21.12 7.11
CA PHE A 722 -5.88 20.40 7.25
C PHE A 722 -4.72 21.20 6.66
N TRP A 723 -3.67 21.41 7.44
CA TRP A 723 -2.46 22.10 6.99
C TRP A 723 -1.22 21.32 7.41
N LEU A 724 -0.38 20.95 6.45
CA LEU A 724 0.95 20.38 6.68
C LEU A 724 1.96 21.53 6.79
N TYR A 725 2.91 21.45 7.71
CA TYR A 725 3.93 22.46 7.99
C TYR A 725 5.34 21.91 7.80
N ASP A 726 6.25 22.82 7.48
CA ASP A 726 7.68 22.57 7.51
C ASP A 726 8.24 22.93 8.90
N LEU A 727 9.14 22.08 9.41
CA LEU A 727 9.95 22.39 10.59
C LEU A 727 11.25 23.04 10.10
N PHE A 728 11.45 24.32 10.41
CA PHE A 728 12.67 25.05 10.09
C PHE A 728 13.69 24.88 11.21
N THR A 729 14.80 24.24 10.90
CA THR A 729 15.94 24.08 11.81
C THR A 729 16.60 25.44 12.08
N PRO A 730 17.32 25.61 13.21
CA PRO A 730 18.11 26.81 13.48
C PRO A 730 19.12 27.15 12.37
N GLU A 731 19.58 26.14 11.63
CA GLU A 731 20.50 26.27 10.50
C GLU A 731 19.83 26.74 9.20
N GLY A 732 18.50 26.84 9.17
CA GLY A 732 17.74 27.46 8.08
C GLY A 732 17.23 26.51 6.98
N TYR A 733 17.36 25.20 7.15
CA TYR A 733 16.78 24.20 6.24
C TYR A 733 15.58 23.48 6.87
N VAL A 734 14.74 22.87 6.02
CA VAL A 734 13.59 22.08 6.46
C VAL A 734 14.03 20.67 6.86
N ASP A 735 13.65 20.23 8.05
CA ASP A 735 13.86 18.84 8.45
C ASP A 735 12.77 17.93 7.85
N GLU A 736 13.13 17.23 6.78
CA GLU A 736 12.23 16.31 6.09
C GLU A 736 11.97 15.00 6.89
N ASN A 737 12.51 14.84 8.10
CA ASN A 737 12.17 13.73 8.99
C ASN A 737 11.01 14.06 9.94
N VAL A 738 10.55 15.31 9.95
CA VAL A 738 9.48 15.77 10.84
C VAL A 738 8.18 15.97 10.07
N PHE A 739 7.12 15.35 10.57
CA PHE A 739 5.75 15.53 10.10
C PHE A 739 5.02 16.42 11.09
N ALA A 740 4.69 17.65 10.70
CA ALA A 740 3.94 18.59 11.52
C ALA A 740 2.67 19.00 10.79
N TYR A 741 1.49 18.79 11.36
CA TYR A 741 0.22 19.16 10.73
C TYR A 741 -0.85 19.53 11.74
N SER A 742 -1.77 20.40 11.32
CA SER A 742 -2.93 20.82 12.12
C SER A 742 -4.23 20.42 11.44
N ASN A 743 -5.27 20.23 12.26
CA ASN A 743 -6.64 20.06 11.77
C ASN A 743 -7.64 20.64 12.77
N ARG A 744 -8.85 20.90 12.29
CA ARG A 744 -9.92 21.54 13.08
C ARG A 744 -11.28 20.99 12.73
N TRP A 745 -12.11 20.88 13.77
CA TRP A 745 -13.53 20.56 13.63
C TRP A 745 -14.34 21.35 14.66
N GLY A 746 -15.19 22.26 14.19
CA GLY A 746 -15.83 23.25 15.05
C GLY A 746 -14.80 24.10 15.80
N ASP A 747 -14.92 24.16 17.12
CA ASP A 747 -13.98 24.87 18.01
C ASP A 747 -12.79 24.00 18.44
N GLN A 748 -12.79 22.70 18.12
CA GLN A 748 -11.70 21.80 18.43
C GLN A 748 -10.54 21.99 17.44
N ARG A 749 -9.32 21.93 17.98
CA ARG A 749 -8.08 22.17 17.25
C ARG A 749 -7.08 21.08 17.62
N ALA A 750 -6.29 20.65 16.65
CA ALA A 750 -5.19 19.73 16.86
C ALA A 750 -3.93 20.22 16.16
N LEU A 751 -2.77 19.97 16.78
CA LEU A 751 -1.46 20.06 16.16
C LEU A 751 -0.68 18.79 16.50
N VAL A 752 -0.33 18.03 15.49
CA VAL A 752 0.44 16.78 15.62
C VAL A 752 1.81 17.00 15.02
N ILE A 753 2.83 16.55 15.75
CA ILE A 753 4.23 16.67 15.34
C ILE A 753 4.89 15.32 15.60
N TYR A 754 5.56 14.73 14.61
CA TYR A 754 6.27 13.46 14.77
C TYR A 754 7.61 13.49 14.06
N HIS A 755 8.66 13.06 14.75
CA HIS A 755 10.01 12.90 14.21
C HIS A 755 10.29 11.42 13.87
N ASN A 756 10.18 11.02 12.60
CA ASN A 756 10.39 9.62 12.19
C ASN A 756 11.87 9.29 11.93
N LYS A 757 12.75 9.56 12.90
CA LYS A 757 14.18 9.25 12.80
C LYS A 757 14.76 8.91 14.16
N TYR A 758 15.75 8.01 14.17
CA TYR A 758 16.60 7.80 15.34
C TYR A 758 17.68 8.90 15.46
N ALA A 759 17.23 10.13 15.74
CA ALA A 759 18.08 11.30 15.93
C ALA A 759 17.38 12.32 16.85
N GLU A 760 18.08 13.36 17.26
CA GLU A 760 17.48 14.55 17.87
C GLU A 760 17.35 15.66 16.83
N THR A 761 16.26 16.43 16.90
CA THR A 761 16.05 17.61 16.06
C THR A 761 15.33 18.70 16.84
N ARG A 762 15.43 19.94 16.36
CA ARG A 762 14.78 21.10 16.95
C ARG A 762 14.51 22.15 15.88
N GLY A 763 13.47 22.95 16.07
CA GLY A 763 13.14 23.98 15.11
C GLY A 763 11.80 24.64 15.35
N TRP A 764 11.41 25.47 14.39
CA TRP A 764 10.17 26.23 14.42
C TRP A 764 9.16 25.69 13.39
N VAL A 765 7.97 25.38 13.86
CA VAL A 765 6.80 25.12 13.02
C VAL A 765 6.09 26.45 12.80
N ARG A 766 6.16 27.00 11.58
CA ARG A 766 5.68 28.36 11.30
C ARG A 766 4.73 28.43 10.10
N SER A 767 5.24 28.09 8.92
CA SER A 767 4.51 28.24 7.65
C SER A 767 4.07 26.88 7.13
N SER A 768 2.84 26.81 6.61
CA SER A 768 2.36 25.60 5.94
C SER A 768 3.02 25.43 4.58
N VAL A 769 3.03 24.19 4.09
CA VAL A 769 3.22 23.89 2.67
C VAL A 769 2.07 24.49 1.86
N ALA A 770 2.24 24.59 0.54
CA ALA A 770 1.18 25.01 -0.35
C ALA A 770 0.08 23.94 -0.44
N ALA A 771 -1.18 24.38 -0.43
CA ALA A 771 -2.33 23.52 -0.69
C ALA A 771 -3.29 24.20 -1.65
N ALA A 772 -3.90 23.43 -2.56
CA ALA A 772 -4.88 23.95 -3.50
C ALA A 772 -6.23 24.21 -2.81
N LEU A 773 -6.69 25.44 -2.88
CA LEU A 773 -8.03 25.83 -2.47
C LEU A 773 -8.91 25.97 -3.71
N LYS A 774 -10.10 25.35 -3.67
CA LYS A 774 -11.09 25.44 -4.74
C LYS A 774 -11.89 26.73 -4.59
N ASN A 775 -11.82 27.61 -5.59
CA ASN A 775 -12.59 28.84 -5.66
C ASN A 775 -14.03 28.55 -6.12
N ALA A 776 -14.92 29.51 -5.90
CA ALA A 776 -16.34 29.38 -6.25
C ALA A 776 -16.59 29.19 -7.76
N ASP A 777 -15.65 29.59 -8.61
CA ASP A 777 -15.68 29.40 -10.07
C ASP A 777 -15.09 28.06 -10.54
N GLY A 778 -14.63 27.21 -9.61
CA GLY A 778 -14.00 25.92 -9.88
C GLY A 778 -12.50 25.99 -10.17
N SER A 779 -11.90 27.20 -10.23
CA SER A 779 -10.44 27.34 -10.33
C SER A 779 -9.74 26.96 -9.01
N LYS A 780 -8.47 26.54 -9.09
CA LYS A 780 -7.65 26.20 -7.92
C LYS A 780 -6.56 27.25 -7.73
N THR A 781 -6.41 27.76 -6.51
CA THR A 781 -5.31 28.65 -6.12
C THR A 781 -4.50 28.01 -4.99
N LEU A 782 -3.17 28.07 -5.10
CA LEU A 782 -2.29 27.59 -4.03
C LEU A 782 -2.25 28.62 -2.90
N GLN A 783 -2.53 28.17 -1.67
CA GLN A 783 -2.47 28.98 -0.47
C GLN A 783 -1.49 28.39 0.54
N GLN A 784 -0.82 29.26 1.28
CA GLN A 784 -0.07 28.92 2.49
C GLN A 784 -0.66 29.68 3.69
N LYS A 785 -0.55 29.10 4.88
CA LYS A 785 -1.02 29.69 6.14
C LYS A 785 0.08 29.70 7.19
N GLN A 786 0.04 30.72 8.05
CA GLN A 786 0.81 30.70 9.30
C GLN A 786 0.20 29.69 10.28
N LEU A 787 0.99 29.18 11.22
CA LEU A 787 0.55 28.19 12.21
C LEU A 787 -0.70 28.66 12.97
N ALA A 788 -0.68 29.89 13.50
CA ALA A 788 -1.80 30.45 14.23
C ALA A 788 -3.07 30.59 13.37
N GLU A 789 -2.93 30.92 12.09
CA GLU A 789 -4.04 31.01 11.14
C GLU A 789 -4.64 29.62 10.84
N GLY A 790 -3.79 28.60 10.61
CA GLY A 790 -4.24 27.22 10.41
C GLY A 790 -4.95 26.64 11.64
N LEU A 791 -4.47 26.98 12.84
CA LEU A 791 -5.14 26.66 14.11
C LEU A 791 -6.41 27.50 14.37
N GLY A 792 -6.71 28.50 13.55
CA GLY A 792 -7.86 29.37 13.74
C GLY A 792 -7.83 30.11 15.07
N LEU A 793 -6.64 30.57 15.46
CA LEU A 793 -6.47 31.48 16.59
C LEU A 793 -6.83 32.90 16.15
N PRO A 794 -7.46 33.72 17.00
CA PRO A 794 -7.71 35.12 16.68
C PRO A 794 -6.38 35.89 16.55
N PRO A 795 -6.30 36.89 15.66
CA PRO A 795 -5.15 37.80 15.61
C PRO A 795 -4.88 38.43 16.99
N PRO A 796 -3.61 38.70 17.34
CA PRO A 796 -3.28 39.27 18.64
C PRO A 796 -3.86 40.68 18.78
N SER A 797 -4.43 40.96 19.95
CA SER A 797 -4.86 42.31 20.34
C SER A 797 -3.63 43.19 20.61
N ASN A 798 -3.80 44.52 20.49
CA ASN A 798 -2.69 45.48 20.66
C ASN A 798 -2.04 45.44 22.06
N ASP A 799 -2.74 44.92 23.07
CA ASP A 799 -2.32 44.89 24.47
C ASP A 799 -1.49 43.65 24.86
N ASP A 800 -1.36 42.66 23.97
CA ASP A 800 -0.59 41.42 24.17
C ASP A 800 -0.88 40.73 25.52
N ARG A 801 -2.18 40.64 25.85
CA ARG A 801 -2.69 40.00 27.08
C ARG A 801 -3.29 38.62 26.85
N THR A 802 -3.24 38.11 25.61
CA THR A 802 -3.87 36.82 25.27
C THR A 802 -2.82 35.71 25.23
N PHE A 803 -3.09 34.64 25.96
CA PHE A 803 -2.27 33.43 26.00
C PHE A 803 -3.08 32.23 25.51
N VAL A 804 -2.37 31.22 25.02
CA VAL A 804 -2.96 29.97 24.54
C VAL A 804 -2.41 28.84 25.39
N ILE A 805 -3.30 28.10 26.03
CA ILE A 805 -2.97 26.86 26.75
C ILE A 805 -3.43 25.67 25.91
N PHE A 806 -2.63 24.62 25.86
CA PHE A 806 -2.95 23.39 25.15
C PHE A 806 -2.26 22.21 25.83
N ARG A 807 -2.76 21.00 25.59
CA ARG A 807 -2.28 19.78 26.23
C ARG A 807 -1.67 18.84 25.23
N ASP A 808 -0.50 18.32 25.53
CA ASP A 808 0.06 17.18 24.80
C ASP A 808 -0.48 15.87 25.37
N TYR A 809 -1.19 15.12 24.54
CA TYR A 809 -1.76 13.83 24.93
C TYR A 809 -0.71 12.70 24.94
N ALA A 810 0.45 12.90 24.31
CA ALA A 810 1.52 11.89 24.31
C ALA A 810 2.21 11.80 25.69
N ASN A 811 2.49 12.94 26.32
CA ASN A 811 3.18 13.00 27.63
C ASN A 811 2.30 13.45 28.80
N GLY A 812 1.07 13.91 28.52
CA GLY A 812 0.09 14.33 29.52
C GLY A 812 0.32 15.73 30.10
N LEU A 813 1.25 16.52 29.56
CA LEU A 813 1.59 17.87 30.03
C LEU A 813 0.77 18.95 29.31
N GLU A 814 0.46 20.01 30.03
CA GLU A 814 -0.06 21.27 29.52
C GLU A 814 1.07 22.28 29.26
N TYR A 815 0.86 23.10 28.23
CA TYR A 815 1.78 24.12 27.77
C TYR A 815 1.05 25.44 27.64
N ILE A 816 1.73 26.54 27.92
CA ILE A 816 1.23 27.91 27.70
C ILE A 816 2.18 28.67 26.78
N ARG A 817 1.61 29.44 25.84
CA ARG A 817 2.33 30.32 24.91
C ARG A 817 1.62 31.66 24.77
N SER A 818 2.37 32.72 24.47
CA SER A 818 1.76 33.99 24.04
C SER A 818 1.06 33.79 22.70
N ASN A 819 -0.17 34.32 22.57
CA ASN A 819 -0.88 34.29 21.29
C ASN A 819 -0.09 35.06 20.21
N ARG A 820 0.54 36.17 20.57
CA ARG A 820 1.37 36.96 19.65
C ARG A 820 2.58 36.17 19.15
N GLN A 821 3.26 35.44 20.04
CA GLN A 821 4.40 34.61 19.64
C GLN A 821 3.99 33.54 18.60
N LEU A 822 2.84 32.89 18.78
CA LEU A 822 2.35 31.89 17.82
C LEU A 822 2.06 32.48 16.44
N TRP A 823 1.68 33.76 16.36
CA TRP A 823 1.47 34.48 15.10
C TRP A 823 2.78 34.95 14.45
N ASP A 824 3.70 35.50 15.25
CA ASP A 824 4.92 36.12 14.75
C ASP A 824 6.01 35.09 14.43
N GLU A 825 6.21 34.11 15.32
CA GLU A 825 7.33 33.15 15.28
C GLU A 825 6.87 31.71 14.99
N GLY A 826 5.66 31.34 15.41
CA GLY A 826 5.16 29.96 15.35
C GLY A 826 5.40 29.20 16.65
N LEU A 827 5.57 27.88 16.56
CA LEU A 827 5.83 27.01 17.72
C LEU A 827 7.22 26.38 17.63
N TYR A 828 8.07 26.66 18.61
CA TYR A 828 9.35 25.97 18.79
C TYR A 828 9.15 24.60 19.44
N VAL A 829 9.82 23.58 18.90
CA VAL A 829 9.79 22.20 19.41
C VAL A 829 11.18 21.58 19.41
N GLU A 830 11.41 20.68 20.35
CA GLU A 830 12.59 19.81 20.44
C GLU A 830 12.11 18.37 20.49
N LEU A 831 12.61 17.54 19.58
CA LEU A 831 12.14 16.18 19.36
C LEU A 831 13.32 15.22 19.43
N GLY A 832 13.24 14.26 20.36
CA GLY A 832 14.16 13.13 20.40
C GLY A 832 13.85 12.07 19.33
N ALA A 833 14.56 10.95 19.41
CA ALA A 833 14.37 9.83 18.49
C ALA A 833 12.93 9.28 18.55
N TYR A 834 12.25 9.24 17.41
CA TYR A 834 10.87 8.76 17.27
C TYR A 834 9.84 9.44 18.19
N LYS A 835 10.12 10.66 18.67
CA LYS A 835 9.21 11.40 19.54
C LYS A 835 8.12 12.11 18.75
N TYR A 836 6.94 12.19 19.34
CA TYR A 836 5.78 12.89 18.82
C TYR A 836 5.10 13.71 19.92
N HIS A 837 4.41 14.76 19.48
CA HIS A 837 3.49 15.55 20.28
C HIS A 837 2.12 15.54 19.62
N VAL A 838 1.07 15.41 20.43
CA VAL A 838 -0.31 15.53 19.99
C VAL A 838 -0.97 16.60 20.85
N PHE A 839 -0.82 17.85 20.42
CA PHE A 839 -1.39 19.00 21.10
C PHE A 839 -2.87 19.11 20.77
N LEU A 840 -3.71 19.07 21.81
CA LEU A 840 -5.16 19.20 21.76
C LEU A 840 -5.64 20.20 22.82
N ASP A 841 -6.95 20.39 22.89
CA ASP A 841 -7.63 21.16 23.94
C ASP A 841 -7.12 22.62 24.06
N PHE A 842 -6.87 23.25 22.91
CA PHE A 842 -6.46 24.65 22.83
C PHE A 842 -7.51 25.58 23.45
N ARG A 843 -7.13 26.30 24.51
CA ARG A 843 -7.92 27.30 25.22
C ARG A 843 -7.22 28.65 25.19
N LEU A 844 -7.98 29.70 24.83
CA LEU A 844 -7.53 31.08 24.89
C LEU A 844 -7.84 31.63 26.28
N VAL A 845 -6.84 32.21 26.93
CA VAL A 845 -6.98 32.87 28.24
C VAL A 845 -6.45 34.29 28.16
N GLN A 846 -7.04 35.18 28.95
CA GLN A 846 -6.60 36.56 29.07
C GLN A 846 -5.90 36.77 30.41
N ASP A 847 -4.82 37.54 30.36
CA ASP A 847 -4.05 37.94 31.52
C ASP A 847 -4.86 38.88 32.42
N ASP A 848 -4.73 38.68 33.73
CA ASP A 848 -5.36 39.53 34.74
C ASP A 848 -4.51 40.77 35.05
N GLU A 849 -4.96 41.62 35.98
CA GLU A 849 -4.22 42.82 36.42
C GLU A 849 -2.86 42.49 37.08
N HIS A 850 -2.70 41.25 37.57
CA HIS A 850 -1.48 40.77 38.21
C HIS A 850 -0.49 40.14 37.22
N HIS A 851 -0.85 40.06 35.94
CA HIS A 851 -0.03 39.50 34.87
C HIS A 851 0.44 38.06 35.11
N LEU A 852 -0.38 37.23 35.77
CA LEU A 852 0.02 35.90 36.22
C LEU A 852 0.37 34.96 35.07
N TYR A 853 -0.39 34.98 33.97
CA TYR A 853 -0.10 34.12 32.81
C TYR A 853 1.18 34.54 32.09
N ARG A 854 1.46 35.85 32.04
CA ARG A 854 2.73 36.36 31.50
C ARG A 854 3.92 35.91 32.33
N GLN A 855 3.83 36.03 33.66
CA GLN A 855 4.89 35.59 34.57
C GLN A 855 5.12 34.08 34.47
N LEU A 856 4.05 33.29 34.44
CA LEU A 856 4.13 31.85 34.27
C LEU A 856 4.76 31.47 32.93
N THR A 857 4.34 32.10 31.83
CA THR A 857 4.88 31.81 30.49
C THR A 857 6.38 32.06 30.43
N HIS A 858 6.85 33.16 31.03
CA HIS A 858 8.28 33.47 31.14
C HIS A 858 9.02 32.47 32.04
N TYR A 859 8.42 32.07 33.17
CA TYR A 859 9.01 31.10 34.11
C TYR A 859 9.15 29.70 33.49
N LEU A 860 8.13 29.24 32.78
CA LEU A 860 8.15 27.95 32.11
C LEU A 860 9.10 27.97 30.92
N ASN A 861 9.24 29.11 30.23
CA ASN A 861 10.12 29.29 29.07
C ASN A 861 9.99 28.14 28.06
N GLY A 862 8.75 27.81 27.70
CA GLY A 862 8.46 26.73 26.77
C GLY A 862 8.20 25.36 27.41
N ARG A 863 8.61 25.12 28.66
CA ARG A 863 8.43 23.83 29.34
C ARG A 863 6.95 23.52 29.63
N GLY A 864 6.58 22.25 29.54
CA GLY A 864 5.25 21.77 29.92
C GLY A 864 5.15 21.47 31.41
N VAL A 865 3.95 21.54 31.96
CA VAL A 865 3.62 21.19 33.35
C VAL A 865 2.41 20.26 33.38
N PRO A 866 2.24 19.40 34.40
CA PRO A 866 1.07 18.50 34.47
C PRO A 866 -0.27 19.23 34.50
N ASP A 867 -0.32 20.44 35.08
CA ASP A 867 -1.51 21.27 35.21
C ASP A 867 -1.12 22.75 35.32
N ILE A 868 -1.62 23.59 34.40
CA ILE A 868 -1.32 25.02 34.38
C ILE A 868 -1.95 25.75 35.57
N GLU A 869 -3.12 25.32 36.04
CA GLU A 869 -3.80 25.98 37.17
C GLU A 869 -3.00 25.84 38.46
N THR A 870 -2.46 24.65 38.74
CA THR A 870 -1.58 24.40 39.87
C THR A 870 -0.28 25.19 39.75
N ALA A 871 0.33 25.24 38.55
CA ALA A 871 1.54 26.02 38.32
C ALA A 871 1.32 27.54 38.49
N LEU A 872 0.16 28.06 38.07
CA LEU A 872 -0.24 29.45 38.31
C LEU A 872 -0.35 29.75 39.81
N ARG A 873 -0.99 28.86 40.57
CA ARG A 873 -1.06 28.98 42.04
C ARG A 873 0.32 29.00 42.66
N GLU A 874 1.23 28.13 42.23
CA GLU A 874 2.61 28.13 42.74
C GLU A 874 3.38 29.42 42.39
N VAL A 875 3.17 30.00 41.20
CA VAL A 875 3.75 31.31 40.82
C VAL A 875 3.17 32.43 41.68
N PHE A 876 1.85 32.47 41.86
CA PHE A 876 1.17 33.45 42.70
C PHE A 876 1.61 33.38 44.16
N LEU A 877 1.77 32.16 44.69
CA LEU A 877 2.17 31.89 46.07
C LEU A 877 3.68 31.98 46.28
N ARG A 878 4.49 32.18 45.23
CA ARG A 878 5.95 32.24 45.31
C ARG A 878 6.49 33.22 46.36
N PRO A 879 5.92 34.42 46.56
CA PRO A 879 6.35 35.34 47.62
C PRO A 879 6.26 34.74 49.02
N VAL A 880 5.31 33.82 49.27
CA VAL A 880 5.15 33.11 50.56
C VAL A 880 5.92 31.79 50.56
N HIS A 881 5.92 31.05 49.45
CA HIS A 881 6.64 29.77 49.34
C HIS A 881 8.14 29.91 49.52
N HIS A 882 8.76 30.99 49.04
CA HIS A 882 10.19 31.22 49.19
C HIS A 882 10.60 31.33 50.68
N PRO A 883 10.09 32.28 51.48
CA PRO A 883 10.41 32.36 52.89
C PRO A 883 9.91 31.13 53.68
N TYR A 884 8.80 30.50 53.26
CA TYR A 884 8.33 29.26 53.90
C TYR A 884 9.32 28.09 53.73
N ARG A 885 9.94 27.93 52.56
CA ARG A 885 11.00 26.92 52.33
C ARG A 885 12.28 27.20 53.12
N GLU A 886 12.55 28.46 53.47
CA GLU A 886 13.72 28.81 54.28
C GLU A 886 13.59 28.34 55.74
N VAL A 887 12.35 28.26 56.26
CA VAL A 887 12.05 27.72 57.60
C VAL A 887 11.66 26.23 57.57
N ILE A 888 11.01 25.76 56.50
CA ILE A 888 10.64 24.35 56.29
C ILE A 888 11.56 23.71 55.25
N ASN A 889 12.65 23.12 55.71
CA ASN A 889 13.54 22.27 54.91
C ASN A 889 14.31 21.28 55.81
N ALA A 890 14.82 20.20 55.22
CA ALA A 890 15.50 19.13 55.94
C ALA A 890 16.72 19.62 56.76
N GLU A 891 17.47 20.60 56.26
CA GLU A 891 18.64 21.14 56.97
C GLU A 891 18.23 21.91 58.22
N MET A 892 17.25 22.81 58.12
CA MET A 892 16.70 23.55 59.24
C MET A 892 16.10 22.60 60.29
N PHE A 893 15.35 21.58 59.86
CA PHE A 893 14.80 20.57 60.76
C PHE A 893 15.89 19.77 61.46
N ARG A 894 16.95 19.35 60.76
CA ARG A 894 18.10 18.65 61.36
C ARG A 894 18.83 19.52 62.40
N ARG A 895 19.06 20.80 62.09
CA ARG A 895 19.70 21.77 63.01
C ARG A 895 18.85 22.00 64.26
N LEU A 896 17.54 22.23 64.12
CA LEU A 896 16.60 22.40 65.23
C LEU A 896 16.50 21.12 66.08
N MET A 897 16.45 19.96 65.45
CA MET A 897 16.45 18.67 66.13
C MET A 897 17.74 18.40 66.89
N ALA A 898 18.90 18.88 66.44
CA ALA A 898 20.16 18.73 67.16
C ALA A 898 20.17 19.54 68.48
N CYS A 899 19.45 20.67 68.54
CA CYS A 899 19.30 21.49 69.75
C CYS A 899 18.50 20.81 70.88
N ARG A 900 17.79 19.70 70.59
CA ARG A 900 17.06 18.90 71.60
C ARG A 900 17.98 18.39 72.72
N ALA A 901 19.21 18.00 72.38
CA ALA A 901 20.13 17.27 73.26
C ALA A 901 21.03 18.14 74.17
N GLY A 902 20.83 19.47 74.21
CA GLY A 902 21.66 20.35 75.05
C GLY A 902 23.10 20.55 74.53
N GLY A 903 23.31 20.40 73.21
CA GLY A 903 24.60 20.62 72.56
C GLY A 903 24.97 22.11 72.47
N ASP A 904 26.19 22.43 72.88
CA ASP A 904 26.72 23.77 73.18
C ASP A 904 27.33 24.49 71.95
N ALA A 905 26.67 24.46 70.79
CA ALA A 905 27.14 25.15 69.58
C ALA A 905 26.02 25.97 68.92
N ASP A 906 26.20 27.30 68.88
CA ASP A 906 25.45 28.31 68.10
C ASP A 906 23.92 28.33 68.20
N VAL A 907 23.38 27.97 69.37
CA VAL A 907 21.94 28.10 69.64
C VAL A 907 21.46 29.56 69.42
N SER A 908 22.25 30.56 69.82
CA SER A 908 21.88 31.98 69.67
C SER A 908 21.82 32.44 68.21
N GLU A 909 22.76 32.00 67.35
CA GLU A 909 22.77 32.37 65.93
C GLU A 909 21.65 31.67 65.17
N LEU A 910 21.38 30.40 65.47
CA LEU A 910 20.26 29.66 64.89
C LEU A 910 18.90 30.28 65.28
N TRP A 911 18.71 30.72 66.53
CA TRP A 911 17.47 31.39 66.93
C TRP A 911 17.27 32.73 66.22
N ALA A 912 18.32 33.52 66.03
CA ALA A 912 18.27 34.77 65.28
C ALA A 912 17.93 34.51 63.79
N GLU A 913 18.55 33.50 63.18
CA GLU A 913 18.25 33.08 61.80
C GLU A 913 16.78 32.63 61.65
N VAL A 914 16.29 31.84 62.61
CA VAL A 914 14.89 31.38 62.63
C VAL A 914 13.93 32.56 62.82
N GLU A 915 14.26 33.53 63.67
CA GLU A 915 13.46 34.75 63.85
C GLU A 915 13.32 35.52 62.55
N GLU A 916 14.46 35.80 61.90
CA GLU A 916 14.52 36.59 60.68
C GLU A 916 13.72 35.93 59.56
N LYS A 917 13.92 34.63 59.35
CA LYS A 917 13.20 33.85 58.33
C LYS A 917 11.70 33.74 58.64
N THR A 918 11.32 33.60 59.91
CA THR A 918 9.91 33.57 60.34
C THR A 918 9.26 34.95 60.14
N LEU A 919 9.95 36.04 60.43
CA LEU A 919 9.49 37.40 60.16
C LEU A 919 9.29 37.65 58.67
N ASN A 920 10.22 37.19 57.82
CA ASN A 920 10.09 37.30 56.37
C ASN A 920 8.87 36.52 55.86
N LEU A 921 8.64 35.32 56.40
CA LEU A 921 7.45 34.52 56.11
C LEU A 921 6.15 35.24 56.53
N LEU A 922 6.08 35.76 57.75
CA LEU A 922 4.89 36.44 58.26
C LEU A 922 4.60 37.75 57.51
N ARG A 923 5.64 38.50 57.12
CA ARG A 923 5.51 39.70 56.28
C ARG A 923 4.95 39.36 54.91
N ALA A 924 5.50 38.33 54.26
CA ALA A 924 5.00 37.85 52.97
C ALA A 924 3.56 37.34 53.06
N ALA A 925 3.23 36.57 54.11
CA ALA A 925 1.88 36.08 54.36
C ALA A 925 0.88 37.23 54.60
N ARG A 926 1.28 38.26 55.37
CA ARG A 926 0.46 39.44 55.62
C ARG A 926 0.19 40.23 54.35
N GLU A 927 1.21 40.45 53.53
CA GLU A 927 1.11 41.18 52.26
C GLU A 927 0.19 40.44 51.29
N LEU A 928 0.34 39.12 51.16
CA LEU A 928 -0.49 38.30 50.29
C LEU A 928 -1.95 38.23 50.76
N ALA A 929 -2.18 38.10 52.07
CA ALA A 929 -3.53 37.98 52.64
C ALA A 929 -4.23 39.34 52.87
N GLY A 930 -3.55 40.46 52.64
CA GLY A 930 -4.06 41.80 52.94
C GLY A 930 -4.36 42.04 54.43
N GLY A 931 -3.63 41.35 55.32
CA GLY A 931 -3.85 41.38 56.76
C GLY A 931 -3.21 42.57 57.46
N THR A 932 -3.64 42.87 58.70
CA THR A 932 -3.10 43.94 59.54
C THR A 932 -2.45 43.44 60.83
N GLY A 933 -2.22 42.13 60.95
CA GLY A 933 -1.63 41.52 62.13
C GLY A 933 -0.21 42.01 62.45
N ASP A 934 0.11 41.96 63.74
CA ASP A 934 1.43 42.28 64.30
C ASP A 934 2.39 41.10 64.07
N VAL A 935 3.24 41.23 63.05
CA VAL A 935 4.14 40.15 62.61
C VAL A 935 5.26 39.91 63.61
N GLU A 936 5.70 40.93 64.34
CA GLU A 936 6.71 40.82 65.39
C GLU A 936 6.18 40.03 66.60
N ALA A 937 4.94 40.30 67.03
CA ALA A 937 4.30 39.53 68.09
C ALA A 937 4.12 38.06 67.70
N LEU A 938 3.64 37.79 66.47
CA LEU A 938 3.43 36.43 65.95
C LEU A 938 4.75 35.65 65.78
N ALA A 939 5.82 36.31 65.34
CA ALA A 939 7.14 35.68 65.27
C ALA A 939 7.62 35.26 66.66
N GLY A 940 7.44 36.13 67.67
CA GLY A 940 7.72 35.80 69.06
C GLY A 940 6.88 34.63 69.58
N ASP A 941 5.61 34.53 69.19
CA ASP A 941 4.73 33.41 69.55
C ASP A 941 5.20 32.09 68.93
N ILE A 942 5.51 32.09 67.64
CA ILE A 942 6.06 30.92 66.94
C ILE A 942 7.38 30.48 67.58
N GLN A 943 8.27 31.40 67.93
CA GLN A 943 9.51 31.08 68.64
C GLN A 943 9.26 30.47 70.02
N ARG A 944 8.31 31.00 70.80
CA ARG A 944 7.96 30.44 72.12
C ARG A 944 7.42 29.02 72.00
N VAL A 945 6.56 28.76 71.02
CA VAL A 945 6.02 27.42 70.75
C VAL A 945 7.12 26.48 70.26
N LEU A 946 7.97 26.91 69.32
CA LEU A 946 9.10 26.12 68.83
C LEU A 946 10.08 25.77 69.98
N ALA A 947 10.39 26.73 70.86
CA ALA A 947 11.23 26.50 72.03
C ALA A 947 10.59 25.51 73.02
N ALA A 948 9.27 25.59 73.21
CA ALA A 948 8.54 24.62 74.03
C ALA A 948 8.57 23.21 73.41
N VAL A 949 8.34 23.09 72.09
CA VAL A 949 8.38 21.83 71.35
C VAL A 949 9.76 21.17 71.44
N LEU A 950 10.85 21.93 71.27
CA LEU A 950 12.20 21.40 71.40
C LEU A 950 12.53 20.93 72.83
N ARG A 951 11.95 21.58 73.85
CA ARG A 951 12.11 21.21 75.27
C ARG A 951 11.27 20.01 75.71
N LEU A 952 10.30 19.54 74.91
CA LEU A 952 9.52 18.32 75.20
C LEU A 952 10.42 17.08 75.36
N SER A 953 11.60 17.09 74.74
CA SER A 953 12.62 16.04 74.81
C SER A 953 13.55 16.14 76.04
N GLN A 954 13.58 17.28 76.74
CA GLN A 954 14.51 17.52 77.85
C GLN A 954 13.87 17.21 79.22
N PRO A 955 14.61 16.58 80.14
CA PRO A 955 14.18 16.45 81.53
C PRO A 955 14.47 17.75 82.31
N ALA A 956 13.60 18.77 82.22
CA ALA A 956 13.77 20.02 83.01
C ALA A 956 12.43 20.73 83.34
N PRO A 957 12.40 21.67 84.31
CA PRO A 957 11.52 21.71 85.50
C PRO A 957 10.09 22.25 85.29
N ILE A 958 9.60 22.30 84.04
CA ILE A 958 8.19 22.61 83.74
C ILE A 958 7.31 21.36 84.00
N MET A 959 7.92 20.18 84.12
CA MET A 959 7.25 18.90 84.34
C MET A 959 6.73 18.67 85.77
N ASP A 960 7.20 19.39 86.78
CA ASP A 960 6.82 19.09 88.18
C ASP A 960 5.34 19.41 88.50
N SER A 961 4.73 20.37 87.79
CA SER A 961 3.30 20.69 87.95
C SER A 961 2.37 19.73 87.20
N LEU A 962 2.79 19.21 86.04
CA LEU A 962 2.06 18.20 85.26
C LEU A 962 2.22 16.79 85.85
N LEU A 963 3.37 16.46 86.45
CA LEU A 963 3.60 15.20 87.15
C LEU A 963 2.87 15.08 88.49
N ALA A 964 2.29 16.18 88.99
CA ALA A 964 1.52 16.25 90.23
C ALA A 964 0.09 15.71 90.09
N SER A 965 -0.45 15.61 88.87
CA SER A 965 -1.76 14.97 88.61
C SER A 965 -1.60 13.63 87.87
N PRO A 966 -2.47 12.64 88.14
CA PRO A 966 -2.48 11.38 87.39
C PRO A 966 -2.65 11.59 85.88
N ASP A 967 -3.50 12.55 85.51
CA ASP A 967 -3.81 12.87 84.11
C ASP A 967 -2.61 13.50 83.39
N GLY A 968 -1.85 14.38 84.06
CA GLY A 968 -0.66 14.99 83.49
C GLY A 968 0.50 14.00 83.33
N ARG A 969 0.60 12.99 84.21
CA ARG A 969 1.57 11.89 84.06
C ARG A 969 1.22 10.98 82.89
N ALA A 970 -0.05 10.61 82.72
CA ALA A 970 -0.53 9.83 81.58
C ALA A 970 -0.35 10.59 80.25
N ALA A 971 -0.61 11.90 80.22
CA ALA A 971 -0.37 12.74 79.04
C ALA A 971 1.13 12.79 78.67
N LEU A 972 2.03 12.84 79.65
CA LEU A 972 3.47 12.86 79.42
C LEU A 972 4.00 11.52 78.90
N GLU A 973 3.48 10.41 79.41
CA GLU A 973 3.79 9.06 78.91
C GLU A 973 3.29 8.87 77.47
N TYR A 974 2.07 9.33 77.16
CA TYR A 974 1.53 9.34 75.80
C TYR A 974 2.38 10.17 74.84
N LEU A 975 2.76 11.40 75.23
CA LEU A 975 3.60 12.27 74.43
C LEU A 975 5.00 11.68 74.22
N ARG A 976 5.63 11.09 75.24
CA ARG A 976 6.94 10.43 75.09
C ARG A 976 6.87 9.21 74.19
N ALA A 977 5.85 8.35 74.35
CA ALA A 977 5.68 7.17 73.51
C ALA A 977 5.42 7.53 72.02
N GLY A 978 4.80 8.67 71.74
CA GLY A 978 4.60 9.18 70.38
C GLY A 978 5.76 9.98 69.79
N LEU A 979 6.74 10.40 70.62
CA LEU A 979 7.86 11.27 70.27
C LEU A 979 9.24 10.61 70.42
N ASP A 980 9.29 9.28 70.39
CA ASP A 980 10.52 8.52 70.14
C ASP A 980 11.28 9.10 68.91
N ASP A 981 12.54 8.69 68.67
CA ASP A 981 13.45 9.22 67.63
C ASP A 981 12.95 9.14 66.15
N SER A 982 11.64 8.90 65.94
CA SER A 982 10.92 9.11 64.69
C SER A 982 11.11 10.54 64.15
N HIS A 983 11.94 10.65 63.12
CA HIS A 983 12.13 11.88 62.35
C HIS A 983 10.82 12.42 61.77
N LEU A 984 9.87 11.54 61.44
CA LEU A 984 8.57 11.93 60.91
C LEU A 984 7.73 12.66 61.96
N ALA A 985 7.69 12.16 63.21
CA ALA A 985 6.91 12.78 64.28
C ALA A 985 7.47 14.17 64.64
N TRP A 986 8.80 14.27 64.73
CA TRP A 986 9.49 15.52 65.00
C TRP A 986 9.39 16.52 63.86
N GLY A 987 9.61 16.09 62.62
CA GLY A 987 9.43 16.96 61.46
C GLY A 987 7.99 17.45 61.33
N THR A 988 6.98 16.63 61.67
CA THR A 988 5.57 17.06 61.70
C THR A 988 5.34 18.15 62.75
N LEU A 989 5.87 17.99 63.96
CA LEU A 989 5.75 18.99 65.02
C LEU A 989 6.47 20.31 64.69
N LEU A 990 7.66 20.23 64.10
CA LEU A 990 8.41 21.41 63.66
C LEU A 990 7.66 22.14 62.54
N ALA A 991 7.16 21.41 61.54
CA ALA A 991 6.32 21.97 60.49
C ALA A 991 5.07 22.66 61.06
N TRP A 992 4.39 22.02 62.01
CA TRP A 992 3.24 22.61 62.70
C TRP A 992 3.62 23.88 63.48
N SER A 993 4.76 23.89 64.17
CA SER A 993 5.22 25.05 64.98
C SER A 993 5.36 26.30 64.12
N PHE A 994 5.88 26.20 62.90
CA PHE A 994 5.99 27.33 61.97
C PHE A 994 4.69 27.70 61.25
N THR A 995 3.69 26.82 61.27
CA THR A 995 2.47 26.97 60.44
C THR A 995 1.25 27.39 61.26
N HIS A 996 1.14 26.93 62.52
CA HIS A 996 -0.08 27.04 63.33
C HIS A 996 -0.60 28.46 63.54
N ALA A 997 0.30 29.45 63.61
CA ALA A 997 -0.02 30.84 63.90
C ALA A 997 -0.07 31.73 62.64
N LEU A 998 0.14 31.17 61.43
CA LEU A 998 0.16 31.96 60.20
C LEU A 998 -1.13 32.76 59.99
N GLY A 999 -2.29 32.19 60.32
CA GLY A 999 -3.59 32.87 60.21
C GLY A 999 -3.71 34.13 61.08
N GLY A 1000 -2.82 34.28 62.07
CA GLY A 1000 -2.73 35.43 62.96
C GLY A 1000 -2.43 36.75 62.24
N VAL A 1001 -1.87 36.69 61.03
CA VAL A 1001 -1.62 37.90 60.22
C VAL A 1001 -2.92 38.56 59.74
N VAL A 1002 -4.04 37.84 59.76
CA VAL A 1002 -5.37 38.31 59.33
C VAL A 1002 -6.31 38.50 60.51
N VAL A 1003 -6.34 37.56 61.46
CA VAL A 1003 -7.29 37.54 62.57
C VAL A 1003 -6.55 37.39 63.89
N ALA A 1004 -6.86 38.25 64.87
CA ALA A 1004 -6.21 38.24 66.18
C ALA A 1004 -6.74 37.16 67.13
N ASP A 1005 -7.88 36.55 66.83
CA ASP A 1005 -8.46 35.45 67.62
C ASP A 1005 -7.73 34.13 67.34
N GLU A 1006 -7.41 33.39 68.41
CA GLU A 1006 -6.61 32.16 68.34
C GLU A 1006 -7.32 31.02 67.59
N ALA A 1007 -8.64 30.88 67.76
CA ALA A 1007 -9.41 29.82 67.12
C ALA A 1007 -9.57 30.08 65.61
N GLY A 1008 -9.85 31.32 65.22
CA GLY A 1008 -9.90 31.74 63.82
C GLY A 1008 -8.53 31.69 63.15
N SER A 1009 -7.47 32.13 63.83
CA SER A 1009 -6.09 32.01 63.35
C SER A 1009 -5.72 30.56 63.03
N ALA A 1010 -6.01 29.62 63.94
CA ALA A 1010 -5.73 28.21 63.73
C ALA A 1010 -6.55 27.59 62.58
N GLN A 1011 -7.82 27.98 62.43
CA GLN A 1011 -8.66 27.53 61.33
C GLN A 1011 -8.16 28.03 59.96
N ILE A 1012 -7.77 29.30 59.89
CA ILE A 1012 -7.20 29.91 58.68
C ILE A 1012 -5.85 29.27 58.35
N ALA A 1013 -4.96 29.13 59.33
CA ALA A 1013 -3.66 28.48 59.15
C ALA A 1013 -3.82 27.05 58.61
N ARG A 1014 -4.80 26.29 59.12
CA ARG A 1014 -5.10 24.95 58.59
C ARG A 1014 -5.61 25.01 57.15
N SER A 1015 -6.48 25.96 56.82
CA SER A 1015 -6.98 26.13 55.44
C SER A 1015 -5.82 26.43 54.49
N TRP A 1016 -4.90 27.30 54.89
CA TRP A 1016 -3.73 27.70 54.10
C TRP A 1016 -2.75 26.56 53.84
N VAL A 1017 -2.72 25.50 54.67
CA VAL A 1017 -1.93 24.30 54.33
C VAL A 1017 -2.34 23.72 52.97
N ASP A 1018 -3.64 23.74 52.67
CA ASP A 1018 -4.20 23.23 51.41
C ASP A 1018 -4.31 24.36 50.36
N GLU A 1019 -4.88 25.52 50.73
CA GLU A 1019 -5.10 26.65 49.81
C GLU A 1019 -3.80 27.26 49.30
N TRP A 1020 -2.78 27.36 50.16
CA TRP A 1020 -1.46 27.87 49.80
C TRP A 1020 -0.47 26.75 49.48
N LEU A 1021 -0.94 25.50 49.32
CA LEU A 1021 -0.11 24.34 48.96
C LEU A 1021 1.10 24.11 49.88
N LEU A 1022 1.06 24.61 51.13
CA LEU A 1022 2.17 24.47 52.08
C LEU A 1022 2.40 23.01 52.46
N GLY A 1023 1.34 22.18 52.45
CA GLY A 1023 1.43 20.74 52.68
C GLY A 1023 2.42 20.03 51.74
N ARG A 1024 2.57 20.51 50.50
CA ARG A 1024 3.53 19.97 49.52
C ARG A 1024 4.98 20.26 49.92
N ILE A 1025 5.23 21.46 50.46
CA ILE A 1025 6.55 21.88 50.95
C ILE A 1025 6.92 21.09 52.21
N ILE A 1026 5.96 20.93 53.13
CA ILE A 1026 6.13 20.10 54.33
C ILE A 1026 6.47 18.65 53.93
N ALA A 1027 5.69 18.05 53.03
CA ALA A 1027 5.91 16.68 52.59
C ALA A 1027 7.30 16.50 51.95
N GLY A 1028 7.75 17.45 51.12
CA GLY A 1028 9.10 17.42 50.54
C GLY A 1028 10.19 17.48 51.61
N ALA A 1029 10.08 18.41 52.56
CA ALA A 1029 11.05 18.54 53.65
C ALA A 1029 11.09 17.35 54.63
N LEU A 1030 10.04 16.52 54.67
CA LEU A 1030 9.99 15.28 55.46
C LEU A 1030 10.50 14.05 54.68
N GLN A 1031 10.49 14.12 53.35
CA GLN A 1031 11.02 13.06 52.47
C GLN A 1031 12.54 13.19 52.32
N ASP A 1032 13.04 14.43 52.22
CA ASP A 1032 14.46 14.79 52.21
C ASP A 1032 15.11 14.63 53.59
#